data_AF-A0A3P7Z5N5-F1
#
_entry.id   AF-A0A3P7Z5N5-F1
#
_cell.length_a   1.000
_cell.length_b   1.000
_cell.length_c   1.000
_cell.angle_alpha   90.00
_cell.angle_beta   90.00
_cell.angle_gamma   90.00
#
_symmetry.space_group_name_H-M   'P 1'
#
loop_
_entity.id
_entity.type
_entity.pdbx_description
1 polymer ?
#
loop_
_entity_poly.entity_id
_entity_poly.type
_entity_poly.pdbx_seq_one_letter_code
_entity_poly.pdbx_strand_id
1 'polypeptide(L)'
;MEPAQFREKRVDVRLVAPLASSIHQNAVFILVTPTRLIKYEGENSNILEKTKATQICIHITTKSDLFCTASKAENVSGCPRDFMALLGGGEPDFDLPRNTIEPFENVIAKTNLVLRVTDDYKLQSVTLIFDFGSEVYVWSGRNARKTTGRYAVEYAQQLVRIPGLLPNTVLLKNCLFAAKFSDWQTSETKIYSTPKPFQPEVKFTDRWNLIDYWTQLTMTLFQIPLHCPDEKLHAQDQELTREMKDVVTESVTFWQLIGEELEPIEQTNVFVDDSCYVIRWQYRIQTSGIRRLRSGQLSEKETGRERVAFFYWLGAKTSPKQQGLCAVRLSHMDKEKHQHVRVAHLSEPPLFLSLFHGKFIVRRSESETSTTRVFFVGGCSSAESYANEIDATPPLRSHAVYLRVAPESITVIAGFSSSCSNDKSHNNRLITLQESVRIETQTEGEDPKIKWIKAVGRTKTPRLFRIFEFEAAEVLSAQYHQYCPFPAIQAALVDTILVDVGDRLWIWNERTPTTFALRVADLYWKGRTGDVTVIGKGKEPEEFMALFAEWNEWPEGYDPQSPPRPLKVSHLFTERTQTFTVEALRSRTSLPEGIDTKNLLQYLSSEDFRSVFSMSEEEFAKLPAWKQIRLKKEAGLF
;
A
#
# COMPACT_ATOMS: atom_id res chain seq x y z
N MET A 1 15.67 38.43 -21.08
CA MET A 1 16.31 37.39 -20.25
C MET A 1 15.26 36.35 -19.93
N GLU A 2 15.31 35.20 -20.59
CA GLU A 2 14.42 34.06 -20.29
C GLU A 2 14.70 33.53 -18.87
N PRO A 3 13.67 33.11 -18.12
CA PRO A 3 13.88 32.40 -16.87
C PRO A 3 14.38 30.99 -17.17
N ALA A 4 15.59 30.67 -16.72
CA ALA A 4 16.16 29.34 -16.80
C ALA A 4 15.20 28.31 -16.20
N GLN A 5 14.72 27.38 -17.04
CA GLN A 5 14.09 26.16 -16.58
C GLN A 5 15.04 25.49 -15.57
N PHE A 6 14.60 25.31 -14.33
CA PHE A 6 15.28 24.44 -13.38
C PHE A 6 15.22 23.00 -13.92
N ARG A 7 16.15 22.64 -14.80
CA ARG A 7 16.43 21.25 -15.12
C ARG A 7 16.95 20.61 -13.84
N GLU A 8 16.25 19.61 -13.31
CA GLU A 8 16.78 18.76 -12.26
C GLU A 8 18.19 18.31 -12.66
N LYS A 9 19.20 18.65 -11.85
CA LYS A 9 20.56 18.16 -12.06
C LYS A 9 20.58 16.67 -11.75
N ARG A 10 20.48 15.83 -12.78
CA ARG A 10 20.54 14.37 -12.66
C ARG A 10 21.99 13.91 -12.79
N VAL A 11 22.38 12.99 -11.90
CA VAL A 11 23.67 12.31 -11.95
C VAL A 11 23.56 11.16 -12.92
N ASP A 12 24.48 11.11 -13.86
CA ASP A 12 24.56 10.09 -14.88
C ASP A 12 25.60 9.01 -14.51
N VAL A 13 25.34 7.77 -14.91
CA VAL A 13 26.12 6.58 -14.56
C VAL A 13 26.36 5.77 -15.83
N ARG A 14 27.65 5.57 -16.17
CA ARG A 14 28.08 4.91 -17.40
C ARG A 14 29.11 3.83 -17.14
N LEU A 15 29.09 2.79 -17.97
CA LEU A 15 30.22 1.89 -18.12
C LEU A 15 31.24 2.53 -19.06
N VAL A 16 32.49 2.60 -18.60
CA VAL A 16 33.63 3.09 -19.37
C VAL A 16 34.67 1.98 -19.48
N ALA A 17 35.53 2.05 -20.50
CA ALA A 17 36.63 1.13 -20.61
C ALA A 17 37.52 1.22 -19.36
N PRO A 18 37.99 0.10 -18.78
CA PRO A 18 38.83 0.11 -17.59
C PRO A 18 40.28 0.48 -17.95
N LEU A 19 40.47 1.69 -18.50
CA LEU A 19 41.74 2.23 -18.96
C LEU A 19 42.09 3.49 -18.18
N ALA A 20 43.37 3.76 -17.98
CA ALA A 20 43.84 4.99 -17.31
C ALA A 20 43.37 6.27 -18.04
N SER A 21 43.30 6.23 -19.38
CA SER A 21 42.80 7.32 -20.22
C SER A 21 41.30 7.58 -20.11
N SER A 22 40.54 6.67 -19.48
CA SER A 22 39.10 6.85 -19.25
C SER A 22 38.78 7.58 -17.95
N ILE A 23 39.79 7.83 -17.11
CA ILE A 23 39.62 8.49 -15.81
C ILE A 23 40.08 9.94 -15.89
N HIS A 24 39.33 10.83 -15.25
CA HIS A 24 39.63 12.26 -15.19
C HIS A 24 39.17 12.88 -13.86
N GLN A 25 39.72 14.05 -13.53
CA GLN A 25 39.46 14.77 -12.28
C GLN A 25 38.01 15.26 -12.08
N ASN A 26 37.23 15.37 -13.16
CA ASN A 26 35.90 15.98 -13.15
C ASN A 26 34.73 15.01 -12.86
N ALA A 27 34.97 13.73 -12.52
CA ALA A 27 33.91 12.74 -12.26
C ALA A 27 34.31 11.72 -11.18
N VAL A 28 33.35 10.87 -10.81
CA VAL A 28 33.55 9.74 -9.88
C VAL A 28 33.48 8.44 -10.68
N PHE A 29 34.45 7.56 -10.46
CA PHE A 29 34.55 6.27 -11.14
C PHE A 29 34.42 5.14 -10.13
N ILE A 30 33.79 4.03 -10.54
CA ILE A 30 33.68 2.82 -9.73
C ILE A 30 34.36 1.69 -10.52
N LEU A 31 35.48 1.22 -10.02
CA LEU A 31 36.17 0.06 -10.56
C LEU A 31 35.71 -1.19 -9.80
N VAL A 32 35.08 -2.10 -10.52
CA VAL A 32 34.58 -3.37 -9.99
C VAL A 32 35.48 -4.49 -10.49
N THR A 33 36.06 -5.23 -9.55
CA THR A 33 36.77 -6.49 -9.82
C THR A 33 36.05 -7.62 -9.06
N PRO A 34 36.32 -8.91 -9.36
CA PRO A 34 35.67 -10.01 -8.65
C PRO A 34 35.83 -9.95 -7.13
N THR A 35 36.96 -9.43 -6.64
CA THR A 35 37.30 -9.44 -5.20
C THR A 35 37.39 -8.05 -4.56
N ARG A 36 37.53 -6.99 -5.35
CA ARG A 36 37.68 -5.60 -4.87
C ARG A 36 36.70 -4.66 -5.54
N LEU A 37 36.20 -3.71 -4.76
CA LEU A 37 35.34 -2.63 -5.21
C LEU A 37 36.01 -1.31 -4.85
N ILE A 38 36.35 -0.50 -5.86
CA ILE A 38 37.14 0.72 -5.66
C ILE A 38 36.35 1.91 -6.20
N LYS A 39 36.11 2.90 -5.35
CA LYS A 39 35.48 4.18 -5.69
C LYS A 39 36.56 5.25 -5.81
N TYR A 40 36.81 5.70 -7.04
CA TYR A 40 37.72 6.80 -7.34
C TYR A 40 36.97 8.13 -7.36
N GLU A 41 37.33 9.06 -6.49
CA GLU A 41 36.77 10.41 -6.46
C GLU A 41 37.71 11.41 -7.11
N GLY A 42 37.34 11.93 -8.28
CA GLY A 42 38.06 13.03 -8.91
C GLY A 42 37.98 14.32 -8.08
N GLU A 43 39.03 15.12 -8.13
CA GLU A 43 39.18 16.36 -7.33
C GLU A 43 38.04 17.36 -7.58
N ASN A 44 37.59 17.46 -8.83
CA ASN A 44 36.56 18.39 -9.29
C ASN A 44 35.17 17.73 -9.44
N SER A 45 35.02 16.49 -8.97
CA SER A 45 33.74 15.77 -9.02
C SER A 45 32.72 16.38 -8.06
N ASN A 46 31.45 16.38 -8.46
CA ASN A 46 30.40 17.07 -7.73
C ASN A 46 29.80 16.22 -6.60
N ILE A 47 29.18 16.85 -5.60
CA ILE A 47 28.63 16.15 -4.42
C ILE A 47 27.55 15.13 -4.78
N LEU A 48 26.74 15.40 -5.80
CA LEU A 48 25.68 14.49 -6.25
C LEU A 48 26.29 13.22 -6.87
N GLU A 49 27.33 13.34 -7.69
CA GLU A 49 28.09 12.23 -8.27
C GLU A 49 28.71 11.36 -7.18
N LYS A 50 29.34 12.00 -6.18
CA LYS A 50 29.90 11.30 -5.03
C LYS A 50 28.85 10.54 -4.23
N THR A 51 27.69 11.15 -3.97
CA THR A 51 26.58 10.51 -3.26
C THR A 51 26.02 9.33 -4.05
N LYS A 52 25.79 9.50 -5.36
CA LYS A 52 25.25 8.44 -6.24
C LYS A 52 26.21 7.26 -6.34
N ALA A 53 27.51 7.52 -6.49
CA ALA A 53 28.51 6.47 -6.54
C ALA A 53 28.59 5.70 -5.22
N THR A 54 28.45 6.37 -4.07
CA THR A 54 28.34 5.68 -2.76
C THR A 54 27.11 4.76 -2.71
N GLN A 55 25.95 5.21 -3.21
CA GLN A 55 24.74 4.37 -3.27
C GLN A 55 24.96 3.12 -4.12
N ILE A 56 25.61 3.25 -5.27
CA ILE A 56 25.93 2.11 -6.15
C ILE A 56 26.89 1.16 -5.44
N CYS A 57 27.93 1.68 -4.78
CA CYS A 57 28.86 0.83 -4.03
C CYS A 57 28.17 0.04 -2.92
N ILE A 58 27.29 0.68 -2.12
CA ILE A 58 26.51 -0.01 -1.08
C ILE A 58 25.63 -1.10 -1.70
N HIS A 59 25.02 -0.83 -2.86
CA HIS A 59 24.19 -1.81 -3.53
C HIS A 59 24.99 -3.03 -3.97
N ILE A 60 26.15 -2.82 -4.59
CA ILE A 60 27.06 -3.88 -5.03
C ILE A 60 27.48 -4.75 -3.84
N THR A 61 27.93 -4.14 -2.73
CA THR A 61 28.38 -4.90 -1.55
C THR A 61 27.25 -5.64 -0.84
N THR A 62 26.05 -5.06 -0.78
CA THR A 62 24.91 -5.65 -0.04
C THR A 62 24.24 -6.78 -0.82
N LYS A 63 24.16 -6.66 -2.15
CA LYS A 63 23.46 -7.62 -3.02
C LYS A 63 24.40 -8.60 -3.71
N SER A 64 25.73 -8.46 -3.55
CA SER A 64 26.73 -9.19 -4.32
C SER A 64 26.48 -9.07 -5.84
N ASP A 65 26.10 -7.87 -6.27
CA ASP A 65 25.79 -7.54 -7.67
C ASP A 65 27.09 -7.36 -8.48
N LEU A 66 27.00 -7.35 -9.82
CA LEU A 66 28.15 -7.25 -10.74
C LEU A 66 29.27 -8.29 -10.49
N PHE A 67 28.93 -9.44 -9.92
CA PHE A 67 29.86 -10.54 -9.59
C PHE A 67 31.01 -10.13 -8.66
N CYS A 68 30.80 -9.11 -7.83
CA CYS A 68 31.78 -8.63 -6.86
C CYS A 68 31.49 -9.23 -5.47
N THR A 69 32.50 -9.84 -4.85
CA THR A 69 32.40 -10.39 -3.48
C THR A 69 32.99 -9.47 -2.42
N ALA A 70 33.34 -8.23 -2.77
CA ALA A 70 33.91 -7.27 -1.84
C ALA A 70 32.90 -6.90 -0.75
N SER A 71 33.33 -6.93 0.51
CA SER A 71 32.50 -6.56 1.67
C SER A 71 32.38 -5.04 1.88
N LYS A 72 33.32 -4.26 1.31
CA LYS A 72 33.37 -2.80 1.43
C LYS A 72 34.02 -2.19 0.19
N ALA A 73 33.59 -0.98 -0.16
CA ALA A 73 34.25 -0.17 -1.19
C ALA A 73 35.47 0.58 -0.62
N GLU A 74 36.58 0.52 -1.34
CA GLU A 74 37.79 1.29 -1.09
C GLU A 74 37.66 2.68 -1.72
N ASN A 75 37.78 3.76 -0.93
CA ASN A 75 37.73 5.12 -1.47
C ASN A 75 39.15 5.58 -1.81
N VAL A 76 39.32 6.04 -3.04
CA VAL A 76 40.62 6.41 -3.62
C VAL A 76 40.51 7.81 -4.21
N SER A 77 41.50 8.66 -3.97
CA SER A 77 41.61 10.00 -4.54
C SER A 77 43.03 10.24 -5.05
N GLY A 78 43.21 11.22 -5.95
CA GLY A 78 44.52 11.55 -6.53
C GLY A 78 44.95 10.59 -7.64
N CYS A 79 46.20 10.12 -7.62
CA CYS A 79 46.70 9.14 -8.59
C CYS A 79 47.47 7.98 -7.90
N PRO A 80 46.79 7.06 -7.20
CA PRO A 80 47.50 5.98 -6.50
C PRO A 80 48.02 4.93 -7.47
N ARG A 81 49.29 4.54 -7.33
CA ARG A 81 49.96 3.58 -8.22
C ARG A 81 49.21 2.24 -8.30
N ASP A 82 48.70 1.76 -7.18
CA ASP A 82 47.98 0.47 -7.10
C ASP A 82 46.66 0.50 -7.87
N PHE A 83 45.99 1.66 -7.93
CA PHE A 83 44.75 1.83 -8.69
C PHE A 83 45.05 1.92 -10.19
N MET A 84 46.08 2.68 -10.58
CA MET A 84 46.48 2.80 -11.99
C MET A 84 47.02 1.47 -12.56
N ALA A 85 47.68 0.66 -11.73
CA ALA A 85 48.11 -0.68 -12.11
C ALA A 85 46.93 -1.59 -12.49
N LEU A 86 45.77 -1.45 -11.84
CA LEU A 86 44.56 -2.21 -12.16
C LEU A 86 43.92 -1.81 -13.50
N LEU A 87 44.24 -0.63 -14.01
CA LEU A 87 43.73 -0.07 -15.27
C LEU A 87 44.69 -0.27 -16.45
N GLY A 88 45.70 -1.12 -16.28
CA GLY A 88 46.70 -1.43 -17.31
C GLY A 88 47.91 -0.49 -17.35
N GLY A 89 48.01 0.49 -16.43
CA GLY A 89 49.06 1.50 -16.42
C GLY A 89 48.90 2.59 -17.48
N GLY A 90 49.39 3.80 -17.20
CA GLY A 90 49.29 4.99 -18.06
C GLY A 90 49.11 6.29 -17.26
N GLU A 91 49.21 7.44 -17.93
CA GLU A 91 48.84 8.73 -17.32
C GLU A 91 47.38 9.05 -17.62
N PRO A 92 46.60 9.49 -16.62
CA PRO A 92 45.21 9.93 -16.83
C PRO A 92 45.18 11.25 -17.61
N ASP A 93 44.12 11.43 -18.40
CA ASP A 93 43.93 12.65 -19.18
C ASP A 93 43.31 13.74 -18.30
N PHE A 94 44.17 14.63 -17.77
CA PHE A 94 43.75 15.73 -16.90
C PHE A 94 43.24 16.97 -17.65
N ASP A 95 43.44 17.03 -18.97
CA ASP A 95 43.11 18.20 -19.81
C ASP A 95 41.68 18.15 -20.38
N LEU A 96 40.88 17.12 -20.03
CA LEU A 96 39.48 17.02 -20.43
C LEU A 96 38.64 18.15 -19.81
N PRO A 97 38.13 19.11 -20.61
CA PRO A 97 37.27 20.17 -20.10
C PRO A 97 35.96 19.56 -19.58
N ARG A 98 35.44 20.11 -18.49
CA ARG A 98 34.11 19.72 -17.99
C ARG A 98 33.10 19.94 -19.11
N ASN A 99 32.36 18.91 -19.47
CA ASN A 99 31.45 18.96 -20.62
C ASN A 99 30.33 19.99 -20.35
N THR A 100 30.46 21.19 -20.93
CA THR A 100 29.50 22.32 -20.80
C THR A 100 28.47 22.35 -21.91
N ILE A 101 28.66 21.55 -22.95
CA ILE A 101 27.71 21.37 -24.06
C ILE A 101 26.63 20.38 -23.63
N GLU A 102 25.46 20.47 -24.26
CA GLU A 102 24.36 19.51 -24.07
C GLU A 102 24.95 18.08 -24.01
N PRO A 103 24.70 17.31 -22.93
CA PRO A 103 25.38 16.04 -22.72
C PRO A 103 25.30 15.21 -23.99
N PHE A 104 26.40 14.60 -24.42
CA PHE A 104 26.46 13.70 -25.59
C PHE A 104 25.28 12.70 -25.63
N GLU A 105 24.75 12.35 -24.46
CA GLU A 105 23.57 11.50 -24.30
C GLU A 105 22.22 12.16 -24.51
N ASN A 106 22.04 13.48 -24.42
CA ASN A 106 20.82 14.10 -24.97
C ASN A 106 20.78 13.98 -26.49
N VAL A 107 21.94 13.78 -27.13
CA VAL A 107 22.05 13.49 -28.56
C VAL A 107 21.83 11.98 -28.82
N ILE A 108 22.42 11.09 -28.02
CA ILE A 108 22.25 9.63 -28.14
C ILE A 108 20.92 9.10 -27.58
N ALA A 109 20.29 9.74 -26.60
CA ALA A 109 18.97 9.35 -26.09
C ALA A 109 17.89 9.53 -27.16
N LYS A 110 18.12 10.43 -28.14
CA LYS A 110 17.31 10.54 -29.37
C LYS A 110 17.53 9.34 -30.30
N THR A 111 18.56 8.53 -30.08
CA THR A 111 18.89 7.32 -30.85
C THR A 111 18.69 6.02 -30.05
N ASN A 112 18.18 6.08 -28.80
CA ASN A 112 17.87 4.89 -28.02
C ASN A 112 16.91 3.98 -28.78
N LEU A 113 17.28 2.72 -28.95
CA LEU A 113 16.50 1.76 -29.71
C LEU A 113 15.96 0.68 -28.76
N VAL A 114 14.65 0.45 -28.82
CA VAL A 114 14.02 -0.68 -28.14
C VAL A 114 13.47 -1.61 -29.20
N LEU A 115 14.10 -2.79 -29.32
CA LEU A 115 13.67 -3.82 -30.26
C LEU A 115 12.86 -4.87 -29.55
N ARG A 116 11.77 -5.30 -30.19
CA ARG A 116 10.92 -6.38 -29.69
C ARG A 116 11.20 -7.64 -30.50
N VAL A 117 11.53 -8.72 -29.80
CA VAL A 117 11.71 -10.06 -30.40
C VAL A 117 10.41 -10.85 -30.20
N THR A 118 9.70 -11.13 -31.29
CA THR A 118 8.43 -11.88 -31.28
C THR A 118 8.44 -13.03 -32.27
N ASP A 119 7.86 -14.16 -31.87
CA ASP A 119 7.47 -15.23 -32.80
C ASP A 119 6.00 -15.04 -33.28
N ASP A 120 5.12 -14.43 -32.46
CA ASP A 120 3.69 -14.23 -32.75
C ASP A 120 3.17 -12.90 -32.14
N TYR A 121 2.22 -12.23 -32.81
CA TYR A 121 1.63 -10.92 -32.47
C TYR A 121 0.91 -10.79 -31.11
N LYS A 122 0.98 -11.79 -30.21
CA LYS A 122 0.33 -11.72 -28.88
C LYS A 122 1.19 -10.95 -27.87
N LEU A 123 0.60 -9.94 -27.23
CA LEU A 123 1.29 -8.91 -26.43
C LEU A 123 1.81 -9.32 -25.04
N GLN A 124 1.64 -10.57 -24.58
CA GLN A 124 1.85 -10.91 -23.16
C GLN A 124 3.19 -11.59 -22.82
N SER A 125 3.96 -12.08 -23.80
CA SER A 125 5.24 -12.77 -23.57
C SER A 125 6.36 -12.11 -24.38
N VAL A 126 6.88 -10.99 -23.89
CA VAL A 126 7.78 -10.14 -24.68
C VAL A 126 9.23 -10.26 -24.22
N THR A 127 10.14 -10.51 -25.17
CA THR A 127 11.59 -10.33 -25.01
C THR A 127 11.99 -9.04 -25.73
N LEU A 128 12.71 -8.15 -25.06
CA LEU A 128 13.14 -6.84 -25.54
C LEU A 128 14.66 -6.76 -25.58
N ILE A 129 15.18 -6.00 -26.56
CA ILE A 129 16.59 -5.60 -26.63
C ILE A 129 16.62 -4.08 -26.52
N PHE A 130 17.37 -3.56 -25.55
CA PHE A 130 17.60 -2.14 -25.35
C PHE A 130 19.01 -1.81 -25.82
N ASP A 131 19.13 -0.92 -26.80
CA ASP A 131 20.40 -0.40 -27.28
C ASP A 131 20.52 1.07 -26.88
N PHE A 132 21.48 1.34 -26.00
CA PHE A 132 21.85 2.66 -25.52
C PHE A 132 23.16 3.16 -26.17
N GLY A 133 23.62 2.52 -27.24
CA GLY A 133 24.83 2.86 -27.99
C GLY A 133 26.11 2.29 -27.38
N SER A 134 26.44 2.62 -26.14
CA SER A 134 27.61 2.04 -25.45
C SER A 134 27.33 0.71 -24.75
N GLU A 135 26.05 0.39 -24.55
CA GLU A 135 25.58 -0.76 -23.79
C GLU A 135 24.34 -1.33 -24.47
N VAL A 136 24.29 -2.66 -24.61
CA VAL A 136 23.12 -3.38 -25.11
C VAL A 136 22.62 -4.34 -24.04
N TYR A 137 21.35 -4.23 -23.66
CA TYR A 137 20.70 -5.09 -22.67
C TYR A 137 19.62 -5.94 -23.32
N VAL A 138 19.61 -7.23 -23.00
CA VAL A 138 18.51 -8.14 -23.36
C VAL A 138 17.64 -8.35 -22.13
N TRP A 139 16.38 -7.92 -22.21
CA TRP A 139 15.37 -8.11 -21.18
C TRP A 139 14.38 -9.18 -21.60
N SER A 140 14.18 -10.18 -20.76
CA SER A 140 13.19 -11.23 -20.99
C SER A 140 12.10 -11.13 -19.92
N GLY A 141 10.86 -10.93 -20.35
CA GLY A 141 9.70 -10.91 -19.46
C GLY A 141 9.52 -12.24 -18.71
N ARG A 142 8.85 -12.20 -17.56
CA ARG A 142 8.67 -13.37 -16.66
C ARG A 142 7.99 -14.57 -17.36
N ASN A 143 7.15 -14.30 -18.36
CA ASN A 143 6.43 -15.30 -19.16
C ASN A 143 7.00 -15.50 -20.57
N ALA A 144 8.19 -14.96 -20.87
CA ALA A 144 8.81 -15.12 -22.19
C ALA A 144 9.31 -16.56 -22.40
N ARG A 145 9.19 -17.06 -23.63
CA ARG A 145 9.65 -18.42 -23.97
C ARG A 145 11.19 -18.47 -23.94
N LYS A 146 11.75 -19.60 -23.50
CA LYS A 146 13.22 -19.79 -23.47
C LYS A 146 13.85 -19.68 -24.87
N THR A 147 13.11 -19.99 -25.93
CA THR A 147 13.56 -19.90 -27.32
C THR A 147 13.72 -18.45 -27.79
N THR A 148 12.75 -17.58 -27.51
CA THR A 148 12.81 -16.15 -27.88
C THR A 148 13.94 -15.42 -27.15
N GLY A 149 14.21 -15.81 -25.89
CA GLY A 149 15.38 -15.33 -25.15
C GLY A 149 16.71 -15.66 -25.82
N ARG A 150 16.85 -16.85 -26.41
CA ARG A 150 18.07 -17.27 -27.10
C ARG A 150 18.31 -16.49 -28.40
N TYR A 151 17.26 -16.31 -29.21
CA TYR A 151 17.33 -15.49 -30.42
C TYR A 151 17.64 -14.02 -30.12
N ALA A 152 17.06 -13.47 -29.05
CA ALA A 152 17.33 -12.10 -28.65
C ALA A 152 18.81 -11.88 -28.26
N VAL A 153 19.42 -12.87 -27.60
CA VAL A 153 20.85 -12.83 -27.26
C VAL A 153 21.72 -12.93 -28.51
N GLU A 154 21.41 -13.84 -29.44
CA GLU A 154 22.15 -13.94 -30.72
C GLU A 154 22.04 -12.66 -31.55
N TYR A 155 20.86 -12.04 -31.58
CA TYR A 155 20.64 -10.78 -32.29
C TYR A 155 21.37 -9.61 -31.63
N ALA A 156 21.33 -9.51 -30.30
CA ALA A 156 22.10 -8.51 -29.56
C ALA A 156 23.62 -8.66 -29.79
N GLN A 157 24.13 -9.90 -29.90
CA GLN A 157 25.53 -10.15 -30.25
C GLN A 157 25.87 -9.70 -31.69
N GLN A 158 24.93 -9.75 -32.63
CA GLN A 158 25.13 -9.23 -33.98
C GLN A 158 25.13 -7.70 -34.01
N LEU A 159 24.26 -7.03 -33.25
CA LEU A 159 24.24 -5.57 -33.12
C LEU A 159 25.58 -5.03 -32.59
N VAL A 160 26.17 -5.71 -31.61
CA VAL A 160 27.47 -5.34 -31.02
C VAL A 160 28.65 -5.56 -32.00
N ARG A 161 28.50 -6.43 -33.02
CA ARG A 161 29.55 -6.69 -34.02
C ARG A 161 29.60 -5.66 -35.16
N ILE A 162 28.68 -4.69 -35.19
CA ILE A 162 28.72 -3.60 -36.17
C ILE A 162 29.85 -2.64 -35.78
N PRO A 163 30.82 -2.36 -36.67
CA PRO A 163 31.98 -1.53 -36.33
C PRO A 163 31.54 -0.10 -35.97
N GLY A 164 31.73 0.27 -34.70
CA GLY A 164 31.32 1.56 -34.13
C GLY A 164 30.77 1.47 -32.71
N LEU A 165 30.23 0.30 -32.30
CA LEU A 165 29.83 0.03 -30.92
C LEU A 165 30.96 -0.68 -30.16
N LEU A 166 31.32 -0.18 -28.98
CA LEU A 166 32.29 -0.86 -28.11
C LEU A 166 31.63 -2.12 -27.49
N PRO A 167 32.35 -3.24 -27.39
CA PRO A 167 31.76 -4.51 -27.00
C PRO A 167 31.67 -4.64 -25.48
N ASN A 168 30.53 -4.31 -24.88
CA ASN A 168 30.20 -4.72 -23.51
C ASN A 168 28.75 -5.22 -23.44
N THR A 169 28.54 -6.51 -23.77
CA THR A 169 27.24 -7.16 -23.61
C THR A 169 27.04 -7.50 -22.13
N VAL A 170 26.28 -6.67 -21.40
CA VAL A 170 25.93 -6.94 -20.01
C VAL A 170 24.55 -7.61 -19.96
N LEU A 171 24.55 -8.93 -19.82
CA LEU A 171 23.34 -9.70 -19.52
C LEU A 171 23.07 -9.63 -18.02
N LEU A 172 21.82 -9.31 -17.66
CA LEU A 172 21.13 -9.41 -16.35
C LEU A 172 20.64 -8.08 -15.76
N LYS A 173 19.48 -8.18 -15.08
CA LYS A 173 18.88 -7.16 -14.21
C LYS A 173 19.88 -6.75 -13.12
N ASN A 174 20.72 -5.77 -13.40
CA ASN A 174 21.68 -5.22 -12.44
C ASN A 174 21.37 -3.74 -12.19
N CYS A 175 22.04 -3.17 -11.19
CA CYS A 175 21.86 -1.77 -10.80
C CYS A 175 22.10 -0.77 -11.96
N LEU A 176 22.90 -1.13 -12.97
CA LEU A 176 23.18 -0.31 -14.15
C LEU A 176 21.98 -0.23 -15.10
N PHE A 177 21.34 -1.37 -15.39
CA PHE A 177 20.11 -1.38 -16.21
C PHE A 177 18.97 -0.61 -15.52
N ALA A 178 18.80 -0.81 -14.22
CA ALA A 178 17.81 -0.10 -13.41
C ALA A 178 18.01 1.43 -13.46
N ALA A 179 19.26 1.89 -13.43
CA ALA A 179 19.59 3.31 -13.47
C ALA A 179 19.21 4.00 -14.80
N LYS A 180 18.93 3.24 -15.88
CA LYS A 180 18.51 3.80 -17.18
C LYS A 180 17.07 4.30 -17.21
N PHE A 181 16.23 3.91 -16.24
CA PHE A 181 14.82 4.30 -16.20
C PHE A 181 14.56 5.28 -15.06
N SER A 182 13.93 6.42 -15.37
CA SER A 182 13.63 7.48 -14.41
C SER A 182 12.65 7.07 -13.30
N ASP A 183 11.85 6.05 -13.59
CA ASP A 183 10.75 5.53 -12.80
C ASP A 183 10.98 4.05 -12.45
N TRP A 184 12.23 3.57 -12.47
CA TRP A 184 12.55 2.18 -12.14
C TRP A 184 12.10 1.84 -10.73
N GLN A 185 10.94 1.20 -10.61
CA GLN A 185 10.48 0.62 -9.37
C GLN A 185 11.17 -0.74 -9.22
N THR A 186 12.17 -0.83 -8.35
CA THR A 186 12.58 -2.14 -7.85
C THR A 186 11.33 -2.78 -7.25
N SER A 187 10.97 -3.98 -7.72
CA SER A 187 10.08 -4.88 -6.98
C SER A 187 10.81 -5.41 -5.74
N GLU A 188 11.45 -4.53 -4.99
CA GLU A 188 11.67 -4.73 -3.58
C GLU A 188 10.26 -4.65 -2.99
N THR A 189 9.80 -5.79 -2.50
CA THR A 189 8.80 -5.84 -1.45
C THR A 189 9.11 -4.70 -0.47
N LYS A 190 8.32 -3.63 -0.54
CA LYS A 190 8.28 -2.62 0.50
C LYS A 190 7.85 -3.37 1.76
N ILE A 191 8.80 -3.65 2.64
CA ILE A 191 8.64 -4.37 3.92
C ILE A 191 7.82 -3.56 4.95
N TYR A 192 7.41 -2.34 4.61
CA TYR A 192 6.41 -1.59 5.35
C TYR A 192 5.07 -1.71 4.63
N SER A 193 4.21 -2.60 5.09
CA SER A 193 2.78 -2.49 4.84
C SER A 193 2.20 -1.36 5.71
N THR A 194 2.47 -0.11 5.34
CA THR A 194 1.36 0.83 5.25
C THR A 194 0.50 0.36 4.06
N PRO A 195 -0.83 0.52 4.09
CA PRO A 195 -1.66 0.16 2.94
C PRO A 195 -1.03 0.76 1.69
N LYS A 196 -0.76 -0.08 0.67
CA LYS A 196 -0.27 0.43 -0.61
C LYS A 196 -1.29 1.47 -1.07
N PRO A 197 -0.91 2.73 -1.32
CA PRO A 197 -1.75 3.58 -2.14
C PRO A 197 -1.94 2.83 -3.46
N PHE A 198 -3.19 2.53 -3.78
CA PHE A 198 -3.54 2.09 -5.11
C PHE A 198 -3.04 3.17 -6.07
N GLN A 199 -2.11 2.84 -6.97
CA GLN A 199 -1.80 3.69 -8.10
C GLN A 199 -2.72 3.28 -9.25
N PRO A 200 -3.74 4.06 -9.59
CA PRO A 200 -4.05 4.25 -10.99
C PRO A 200 -3.07 5.30 -11.51
N GLU A 201 -2.29 4.96 -12.53
CA GLU A 201 -1.68 5.98 -13.40
C GLU A 201 -2.82 6.76 -14.08
N VAL A 202 -3.38 7.75 -13.39
CA VAL A 202 -4.06 8.85 -14.05
C VAL A 202 -3.00 9.94 -14.20
N LYS A 203 -2.37 9.99 -15.38
CA LYS A 203 -1.60 11.17 -15.77
C LYS A 203 -2.60 12.32 -15.91
N PHE A 204 -2.68 13.18 -14.91
CA PHE A 204 -3.55 14.35 -14.93
C PHE A 204 -2.93 15.43 -15.82
N THR A 205 -3.54 15.65 -16.98
CA THR A 205 -3.38 16.85 -17.78
C THR A 205 -4.35 17.92 -17.26
N ASP A 206 -3.79 19.10 -16.99
CA ASP A 206 -4.48 20.39 -16.78
C ASP A 206 -5.24 20.61 -15.46
N ARG A 207 -4.57 21.34 -14.55
CA ARG A 207 -5.00 21.76 -13.21
C ARG A 207 -6.16 22.79 -13.18
N TRP A 208 -6.99 22.89 -14.22
CA TRP A 208 -7.99 23.96 -14.35
C TRP A 208 -9.43 23.53 -14.31
N ASN A 209 -9.73 22.25 -14.52
CA ASN A 209 -11.09 21.74 -14.32
C ASN A 209 -11.18 21.04 -12.96
N LEU A 210 -11.17 21.81 -11.88
CA LEU A 210 -11.42 21.31 -10.52
C LEU A 210 -12.75 20.55 -10.41
N ILE A 211 -13.76 20.96 -11.18
CA ILE A 211 -15.05 20.25 -11.29
C ILE A 211 -14.86 18.87 -11.92
N ASP A 212 -14.10 18.76 -13.01
CA ASP A 212 -13.78 17.46 -13.62
C ASP A 212 -12.95 16.61 -12.67
N TYR A 213 -12.04 17.24 -11.90
CA TYR A 213 -11.20 16.56 -10.91
C TYR A 213 -12.03 15.93 -9.78
N TRP A 214 -12.92 16.70 -9.14
CA TRP A 214 -13.80 16.15 -8.09
C TRP A 214 -14.73 15.09 -8.66
N THR A 215 -15.32 15.36 -9.84
CA THR A 215 -16.22 14.40 -10.51
C THR A 215 -15.48 13.10 -10.83
N GLN A 216 -14.26 13.16 -11.33
CA GLN A 216 -13.45 11.99 -11.65
C GLN A 216 -13.05 11.20 -10.39
N LEU A 217 -12.69 11.90 -9.30
CA LEU A 217 -12.38 11.26 -8.02
C LEU A 217 -13.63 10.57 -7.44
N THR A 218 -14.78 11.25 -7.44
CA THR A 218 -16.05 10.68 -7.00
C THR A 218 -16.48 9.51 -7.90
N MET A 219 -16.31 9.62 -9.23
CA MET A 219 -16.54 8.51 -10.15
C MET A 219 -15.61 7.33 -9.85
N THR A 220 -14.36 7.59 -9.45
CA THR A 220 -13.45 6.53 -9.00
C THR A 220 -14.02 5.83 -7.76
N LEU A 221 -14.51 6.58 -6.77
CA LEU A 221 -15.16 6.00 -5.58
C LEU A 221 -16.41 5.16 -5.94
N PHE A 222 -17.22 5.60 -6.90
CA PHE A 222 -18.39 4.85 -7.39
C PHE A 222 -18.02 3.61 -8.21
N GLN A 223 -16.90 3.67 -8.94
CA GLN A 223 -16.41 2.56 -9.76
C GLN A 223 -15.71 1.48 -8.95
N ILE A 224 -15.37 1.73 -7.67
CA ILE A 224 -14.88 0.68 -6.78
C ILE A 224 -16.01 -0.34 -6.58
N PRO A 225 -15.88 -1.56 -7.14
CA PRO A 225 -16.97 -2.53 -7.12
C PRO A 225 -17.46 -2.78 -5.70
N LEU A 226 -18.74 -3.12 -5.53
CA LEU A 226 -19.30 -3.66 -4.29
C LEU A 226 -18.71 -5.03 -3.88
N HIS A 227 -17.66 -5.47 -4.57
CA HIS A 227 -17.00 -6.73 -4.30
C HIS A 227 -16.07 -6.59 -3.12
N CYS A 228 -16.16 -7.58 -2.23
CA CYS A 228 -15.12 -7.90 -1.28
C CYS A 228 -13.76 -7.79 -1.99
N PRO A 229 -12.78 -7.05 -1.48
CA PRO A 229 -11.43 -7.20 -1.98
C PRO A 229 -11.11 -8.70 -1.82
N ASP A 230 -10.98 -9.40 -2.94
CA ASP A 230 -10.35 -10.71 -2.93
C ASP A 230 -8.96 -10.45 -2.36
N GLU A 231 -8.77 -10.75 -1.08
CA GLU A 231 -7.47 -10.61 -0.45
C GLU A 231 -6.59 -11.70 -1.06
N LYS A 232 -5.96 -11.31 -2.18
CA LYS A 232 -5.20 -12.20 -3.04
C LYS A 232 -3.90 -12.51 -2.34
N LEU A 233 -3.78 -13.72 -1.81
CA LEU A 233 -2.49 -14.20 -1.36
C LEU A 233 -1.66 -14.57 -2.60
N HIS A 234 -0.67 -13.75 -2.92
CA HIS A 234 0.27 -14.02 -4.01
C HIS A 234 1.32 -15.04 -3.59
N ALA A 235 1.01 -16.33 -3.67
CA ALA A 235 1.92 -17.39 -3.26
C ALA A 235 2.53 -18.11 -4.46
N GLN A 236 3.86 -17.98 -4.60
CA GLN A 236 4.68 -18.67 -5.61
C GLN A 236 4.03 -18.64 -7.02
N ASP A 237 3.79 -17.42 -7.53
CA ASP A 237 3.25 -17.13 -8.86
C ASP A 237 1.75 -17.39 -9.11
N GLN A 238 0.94 -17.64 -8.06
CA GLN A 238 -0.52 -17.78 -8.19
C GLN A 238 -1.28 -16.97 -7.13
N GLU A 239 -2.38 -16.33 -7.52
CA GLU A 239 -3.28 -15.60 -6.62
C GLU A 239 -4.26 -16.58 -5.98
N LEU A 240 -4.21 -16.76 -4.66
CA LEU A 240 -5.21 -17.51 -3.91
C LEU A 240 -6.34 -16.56 -3.50
N THR A 241 -7.58 -16.94 -3.80
CA THR A 241 -8.79 -16.20 -3.38
C THR A 241 -9.67 -17.07 -2.50
N ARG A 242 -10.57 -16.44 -1.74
CA ARG A 242 -11.58 -17.10 -0.90
C ARG A 242 -12.48 -18.09 -1.65
N GLU A 243 -12.58 -17.98 -2.97
CA GLU A 243 -13.45 -18.81 -3.80
C GLU A 243 -12.77 -20.08 -4.31
N MET A 244 -11.46 -20.21 -4.11
CA MET A 244 -10.69 -21.36 -4.59
C MET A 244 -10.96 -22.61 -3.74
N LYS A 245 -11.81 -23.50 -4.27
CA LYS A 245 -12.13 -24.81 -3.67
C LYS A 245 -11.04 -25.87 -3.86
N ASP A 246 -10.08 -25.57 -4.72
CA ASP A 246 -9.01 -26.47 -5.14
C ASP A 246 -7.79 -26.44 -4.20
N VAL A 247 -7.83 -25.62 -3.15
CA VAL A 247 -6.74 -25.50 -2.17
C VAL A 247 -6.95 -26.53 -1.06
N VAL A 248 -6.00 -27.44 -0.92
CA VAL A 248 -6.01 -28.47 0.14
C VAL A 248 -4.89 -28.18 1.11
N THR A 249 -5.23 -28.03 2.39
CA THR A 249 -4.28 -27.91 3.49
C THR A 249 -3.72 -29.28 3.83
N GLU A 250 -2.39 -29.43 3.79
CA GLU A 250 -1.69 -30.67 4.11
C GLU A 250 -1.26 -30.70 5.58
N SER A 251 -0.66 -29.60 6.05
CA SER A 251 -0.26 -29.47 7.45
C SER A 251 -0.22 -28.01 7.90
N VAL A 252 -0.40 -27.79 9.20
CA VAL A 252 -0.27 -26.49 9.84
C VAL A 252 0.56 -26.66 11.10
N THR A 253 1.61 -25.86 11.26
CA THR A 253 2.48 -25.90 12.45
C THR A 253 2.60 -24.52 13.07
N PHE A 254 2.74 -24.46 14.40
CA PHE A 254 2.57 -23.25 15.18
C PHE A 254 3.81 -22.94 16.01
N TRP A 255 4.10 -21.66 16.15
CA TRP A 255 5.07 -21.11 17.08
C TRP A 255 4.51 -19.88 17.79
N GLN A 256 4.97 -19.64 19.00
CA GLN A 256 4.70 -18.42 19.76
C GLN A 256 6.02 -17.71 20.06
N LEU A 257 6.01 -16.38 19.99
CA LEU A 257 7.14 -15.58 20.45
C LEU A 257 7.13 -15.55 21.98
N ILE A 258 8.07 -16.25 22.61
CA ILE A 258 8.27 -16.30 24.07
C ILE A 258 9.64 -15.73 24.39
N GLY A 259 9.67 -14.63 25.16
CA GLY A 259 10.90 -13.87 25.40
C GLY A 259 11.44 -13.28 24.09
N GLU A 260 12.57 -13.82 23.61
CA GLU A 260 13.21 -13.37 22.37
C GLU A 260 13.26 -14.43 21.25
N GLU A 261 12.68 -15.61 21.48
CA GLU A 261 12.73 -16.75 20.55
C GLU A 261 11.33 -17.18 20.10
N LEU A 262 11.26 -17.86 18.95
CA LEU A 262 10.04 -18.52 18.48
C LEU A 262 10.03 -19.97 18.96
N GLU A 263 9.18 -20.27 19.92
CA GLU A 263 9.04 -21.61 20.48
C GLU A 263 7.89 -22.37 19.80
N PRO A 264 8.08 -23.64 19.42
CA PRO A 264 7.01 -24.45 18.83
C PRO A 264 5.92 -24.71 19.87
N ILE A 265 4.67 -24.56 19.48
CA ILE A 265 3.51 -24.84 20.33
C ILE A 265 2.61 -25.89 19.67
N GLU A 266 1.75 -26.51 20.49
CA GLU A 266 0.68 -27.36 19.96
C GLU A 266 -0.31 -26.52 19.13
N GLN A 267 -0.97 -27.17 18.17
CA GLN A 267 -1.97 -26.52 17.35
C GLN A 267 -3.09 -25.95 18.24
N THR A 268 -3.29 -24.64 18.14
CA THR A 268 -4.29 -23.90 18.92
C THR A 268 -5.23 -23.15 17.99
N ASN A 269 -6.47 -23.00 18.44
CA ASN A 269 -7.42 -22.07 17.82
C ASN A 269 -7.65 -20.83 18.70
N VAL A 270 -6.95 -20.73 19.83
CA VAL A 270 -7.06 -19.63 20.80
C VAL A 270 -5.77 -18.83 20.80
N PHE A 271 -5.89 -17.55 20.45
CA PHE A 271 -4.80 -16.58 20.36
C PHE A 271 -4.93 -15.57 21.49
N VAL A 272 -3.81 -15.04 21.98
CA VAL A 272 -3.81 -14.04 23.06
C VAL A 272 -3.31 -12.71 22.52
N ASP A 273 -4.03 -11.62 22.81
CA ASP A 273 -3.82 -10.28 22.26
C ASP A 273 -2.50 -9.60 22.64
N ASP A 274 -1.75 -10.10 23.61
CA ASP A 274 -0.42 -9.62 24.00
C ASP A 274 0.75 -10.42 23.40
N SER A 275 0.44 -11.41 22.58
CA SER A 275 1.40 -12.38 22.05
C SER A 275 1.51 -12.31 20.53
N CYS A 276 2.64 -12.75 19.99
CA CYS A 276 2.84 -12.93 18.56
C CYS A 276 2.92 -14.41 18.23
N TYR A 277 2.25 -14.84 17.16
CA TYR A 277 2.23 -16.24 16.73
C TYR A 277 2.72 -16.35 15.29
N VAL A 278 3.37 -17.46 14.97
CA VAL A 278 3.77 -17.81 13.60
C VAL A 278 3.11 -19.13 13.24
N ILE A 279 2.54 -19.19 12.05
CA ILE A 279 1.83 -20.35 11.52
C ILE A 279 2.44 -20.68 10.17
N ARG A 280 3.03 -21.86 10.06
CA ARG A 280 3.46 -22.40 8.77
C ARG A 280 2.28 -23.19 8.20
N TRP A 281 1.81 -22.77 7.05
CA TRP A 281 0.75 -23.42 6.31
C TRP A 281 1.34 -24.12 5.09
N GLN A 282 1.22 -25.44 5.07
CA GLN A 282 1.59 -26.27 3.94
C GLN A 282 0.32 -26.68 3.19
N TYR A 283 0.30 -26.43 1.89
CA TYR A 283 -0.87 -26.63 1.07
C TYR A 283 -0.51 -27.05 -0.35
N ARG A 284 -1.48 -27.61 -1.07
CA ARG A 284 -1.39 -27.84 -2.51
C ARG A 284 -2.61 -27.30 -3.21
N ILE A 285 -2.43 -26.91 -4.46
CA ILE A 285 -3.52 -26.53 -5.35
C ILE A 285 -3.79 -27.72 -6.27
N GLN A 286 -4.95 -28.34 -6.12
CA GLN A 286 -5.39 -29.46 -6.94
C GLN A 286 -5.94 -28.94 -8.26
N THR A 287 -5.40 -29.40 -9.39
CA THR A 287 -5.98 -29.08 -10.70
C THR A 287 -6.91 -30.19 -11.14
N SER A 288 -8.21 -29.95 -11.14
CA SER A 288 -9.19 -30.90 -11.67
C SER A 288 -9.09 -31.02 -13.20
N GLY A 289 -9.36 -32.21 -13.76
CA GLY A 289 -9.45 -32.42 -15.22
C GLY A 289 -8.19 -32.85 -15.96
N ILE A 290 -7.08 -33.18 -15.29
CA ILE A 290 -5.85 -33.66 -15.94
C ILE A 290 -6.04 -35.11 -16.46
N ARG A 291 -6.13 -35.27 -17.78
CA ARG A 291 -6.16 -36.57 -18.46
C ARG A 291 -4.76 -37.11 -18.73
N ARG A 292 -4.51 -38.38 -18.40
CA ARG A 292 -3.24 -39.04 -18.78
C ARG A 292 -3.23 -39.34 -20.28
N LEU A 293 -2.22 -38.81 -20.98
CA LEU A 293 -2.04 -38.96 -22.43
C LEU A 293 -1.95 -40.42 -22.93
N ARG A 294 -1.60 -41.39 -22.07
CA ARG A 294 -1.42 -42.80 -22.49
C ARG A 294 -2.58 -43.75 -22.21
N SER A 295 -3.51 -43.40 -21.31
CA SER A 295 -4.57 -44.35 -20.88
C SER A 295 -5.98 -43.81 -21.05
N GLY A 296 -6.18 -42.53 -21.41
CA GLY A 296 -7.49 -41.92 -21.58
C GLY A 296 -8.34 -41.82 -20.30
N GLN A 297 -7.92 -42.47 -19.21
CA GLN A 297 -8.56 -42.40 -17.90
C GLN A 297 -8.31 -41.05 -17.24
N LEU A 298 -9.37 -40.47 -16.67
CA LEU A 298 -9.30 -39.36 -15.73
C LEU A 298 -8.48 -39.82 -14.53
N SER A 299 -7.38 -39.11 -14.22
CA SER A 299 -6.60 -39.40 -13.03
C SER A 299 -7.25 -38.69 -11.86
N GLU A 300 -7.86 -39.44 -10.94
CA GLU A 300 -8.31 -38.92 -9.63
C GLU A 300 -7.14 -38.71 -8.65
N LYS A 301 -5.91 -39.13 -8.99
CA LYS A 301 -4.76 -38.91 -8.12
C LYS A 301 -4.45 -37.42 -7.97
N GLU A 302 -4.30 -37.01 -6.72
CA GLU A 302 -3.90 -35.67 -6.25
C GLU A 302 -2.76 -35.09 -7.11
N THR A 303 -3.11 -34.19 -8.03
CA THR A 303 -2.14 -33.45 -8.85
C THR A 303 -1.91 -32.08 -8.24
N GLY A 304 -0.68 -31.71 -7.95
CA GLY A 304 -0.33 -30.38 -7.44
C GLY A 304 1.02 -30.40 -6.73
N ARG A 305 1.82 -29.34 -6.87
CA ARG A 305 3.07 -29.16 -6.13
C ARG A 305 2.75 -28.70 -4.71
N GLU A 306 3.39 -29.30 -3.73
CA GLU A 306 3.40 -28.83 -2.34
C GLU A 306 3.98 -27.41 -2.27
N ARG A 307 3.30 -26.53 -1.54
CA ARG A 307 3.68 -25.13 -1.33
C ARG A 307 3.60 -24.81 0.16
N VAL A 308 4.34 -23.78 0.55
CA VAL A 308 4.39 -23.33 1.94
C VAL A 308 4.26 -21.81 1.98
N ALA A 309 3.45 -21.33 2.92
CA ALA A 309 3.34 -19.93 3.29
C ALA A 309 3.38 -19.81 4.82
N PHE A 310 3.89 -18.70 5.33
CA PHE A 310 3.86 -18.37 6.75
C PHE A 310 2.91 -17.21 7.00
N PHE A 311 2.05 -17.36 8.01
CA PHE A 311 1.33 -16.24 8.61
C PHE A 311 2.00 -15.90 9.93
N TYR A 312 2.24 -14.61 10.20
CA TYR A 312 2.63 -14.17 11.53
C TYR A 312 1.59 -13.21 12.08
N TRP A 313 0.86 -13.69 13.09
CA TRP A 313 -0.24 -13.00 13.74
C TRP A 313 0.30 -12.14 14.88
N LEU A 314 -0.14 -10.88 14.92
CA LEU A 314 0.30 -9.86 15.85
C LEU A 314 -0.89 -9.41 16.72
N GLY A 315 -0.81 -9.72 18.01
CA GLY A 315 -1.83 -9.30 18.97
C GLY A 315 -1.88 -7.78 19.15
N ALA A 316 -3.06 -7.24 19.48
CA ALA A 316 -3.28 -5.81 19.61
C ALA A 316 -2.43 -5.12 20.69
N LYS A 317 -2.05 -5.83 21.75
CA LYS A 317 -1.23 -5.32 22.88
C LYS A 317 0.27 -5.60 22.71
N THR A 318 0.69 -6.16 21.58
CA THR A 318 2.10 -6.42 21.30
C THR A 318 2.84 -5.11 21.00
N SER A 319 4.02 -4.95 21.61
CA SER A 319 4.87 -3.78 21.37
C SER A 319 5.50 -3.81 19.96
N PRO A 320 5.84 -2.64 19.36
CA PRO A 320 6.57 -2.60 18.09
C PRO A 320 7.88 -3.41 18.11
N LYS A 321 8.55 -3.47 19.27
CA LYS A 321 9.74 -4.30 19.48
C LYS A 321 9.43 -5.80 19.30
N GLN A 322 8.37 -6.31 19.95
CA GLN A 322 7.96 -7.71 19.84
C GLN A 322 7.53 -8.05 18.40
N GLN A 323 6.77 -7.17 17.75
CA GLN A 323 6.34 -7.36 16.36
C GLN A 323 7.55 -7.43 15.41
N GLY A 324 8.52 -6.52 15.57
CA GLY A 324 9.77 -6.54 14.80
C GLY A 324 10.61 -7.79 15.07
N LEU A 325 10.70 -8.22 16.33
CA LEU A 325 11.43 -9.42 16.71
C LEU A 325 10.80 -10.68 16.12
N CYS A 326 9.47 -10.82 16.19
CA CYS A 326 8.75 -11.94 15.57
C CYS A 326 9.05 -12.06 14.08
N ALA A 327 8.98 -10.95 13.33
CA ALA A 327 9.28 -10.94 11.91
C ALA A 327 10.75 -11.32 11.61
N VAL A 328 11.70 -10.81 12.40
CA VAL A 328 13.13 -11.14 12.26
C VAL A 328 13.38 -12.62 12.57
N ARG A 329 12.78 -13.16 13.63
CA ARG A 329 12.94 -14.58 14.01
C ARG A 329 12.34 -15.52 12.97
N LEU A 330 11.16 -15.17 12.43
CA LEU A 330 10.56 -15.89 11.31
C LEU A 330 11.51 -15.93 10.10
N SER A 331 12.12 -14.79 9.75
CA SER A 331 13.08 -14.74 8.63
C SER A 331 14.34 -15.57 8.86
N HIS A 332 14.79 -15.76 10.10
CA HIS A 332 15.93 -16.63 10.41
C HIS A 332 15.56 -18.10 10.41
N MET A 333 14.34 -18.42 10.87
CA MET A 333 13.80 -19.78 10.89
C MET A 333 13.56 -20.30 9.46
N ASP A 334 13.01 -19.46 8.58
CA ASP A 334 12.69 -19.83 7.21
C ASP A 334 13.88 -19.67 6.24
N LYS A 335 14.73 -20.68 6.19
CA LYS A 335 15.92 -20.73 5.31
C LYS A 335 15.58 -20.72 3.82
N GLU A 336 14.38 -21.19 3.46
CA GLU A 336 13.93 -21.35 2.08
C GLU A 336 13.26 -20.09 1.51
N LYS A 337 13.08 -19.05 2.35
CA LYS A 337 12.53 -17.74 1.97
C LYS A 337 11.15 -17.85 1.30
N HIS A 338 10.26 -18.60 1.94
CA HIS A 338 8.85 -18.68 1.62
C HIS A 338 8.15 -17.33 1.82
N GLN A 339 6.88 -17.26 1.41
CA GLN A 339 6.09 -16.06 1.60
C GLN A 339 5.71 -15.88 3.07
N HIS A 340 5.95 -14.68 3.62
CA HIS A 340 5.52 -14.28 4.96
C HIS A 340 4.37 -13.27 4.86
N VAL A 341 3.27 -13.55 5.53
CA VAL A 341 2.05 -12.75 5.52
C VAL A 341 1.83 -12.19 6.92
N ARG A 342 1.82 -10.86 7.03
CA ARG A 342 1.50 -10.18 8.28
C ARG A 342 0.01 -10.26 8.53
N VAL A 343 -0.37 -10.74 9.70
CA VAL A 343 -1.77 -10.75 10.15
C VAL A 343 -1.86 -9.92 11.42
N ALA A 344 -2.64 -8.86 11.43
CA ALA A 344 -2.88 -8.06 12.63
C ALA A 344 -4.22 -8.44 13.25
N HIS A 345 -4.32 -8.38 14.57
CA HIS A 345 -5.59 -8.57 15.29
C HIS A 345 -6.69 -7.66 14.69
N LEU A 346 -7.88 -8.24 14.44
CA LEU A 346 -9.05 -7.60 13.80
C LEU A 346 -8.88 -7.27 12.30
N SER A 347 -7.78 -7.75 11.71
CA SER A 347 -7.49 -7.63 10.28
C SER A 347 -7.08 -8.99 9.71
N GLU A 348 -7.69 -10.07 10.21
CA GLU A 348 -7.43 -11.44 9.78
C GLU A 348 -8.02 -11.71 8.38
N PRO A 349 -7.19 -12.14 7.41
CA PRO A 349 -7.66 -12.52 6.08
C PRO A 349 -8.61 -13.72 6.10
N PRO A 350 -9.58 -13.82 5.16
CA PRO A 350 -10.49 -14.96 5.11
C PRO A 350 -9.76 -16.30 4.93
N LEU A 351 -8.70 -16.31 4.11
CA LEU A 351 -7.87 -17.50 3.89
C LEU A 351 -7.17 -17.95 5.18
N PHE A 352 -6.69 -17.00 6.00
CA PHE A 352 -6.12 -17.31 7.30
C PHE A 352 -7.18 -17.88 8.25
N LEU A 353 -8.36 -17.26 8.31
CA LEU A 353 -9.48 -17.72 9.16
C LEU A 353 -9.94 -19.13 8.78
N SER A 354 -9.94 -19.47 7.49
CA SER A 354 -10.34 -20.78 6.98
C SER A 354 -9.51 -21.95 7.54
N LEU A 355 -8.25 -21.70 7.95
CA LEU A 355 -7.38 -22.72 8.56
C LEU A 355 -7.94 -23.28 9.87
N PHE A 356 -8.78 -22.49 10.55
CA PHE A 356 -9.34 -22.81 11.85
C PHE A 356 -10.76 -23.38 11.77
N HIS A 357 -11.32 -23.55 10.56
CA HIS A 357 -12.63 -24.17 10.34
C HIS A 357 -13.75 -23.55 11.21
N GLY A 358 -13.78 -22.23 11.29
CA GLY A 358 -14.76 -21.47 12.08
C GLY A 358 -14.51 -21.41 13.58
N LYS A 359 -13.35 -21.89 14.06
CA LYS A 359 -13.02 -21.97 15.50
C LYS A 359 -11.96 -20.96 15.94
N PHE A 360 -11.66 -19.94 15.13
CA PHE A 360 -10.65 -18.94 15.47
C PHE A 360 -11.14 -18.04 16.63
N ILE A 361 -10.41 -18.03 17.73
CA ILE A 361 -10.76 -17.29 18.95
C ILE A 361 -9.58 -16.41 19.35
N VAL A 362 -9.83 -15.13 19.63
CA VAL A 362 -8.86 -14.23 20.25
C VAL A 362 -9.32 -13.89 21.66
N ARG A 363 -8.39 -14.06 22.61
CA ARG A 363 -8.55 -13.84 24.04
C ARG A 363 -7.71 -12.64 24.47
N ARG A 364 -8.20 -11.86 25.41
CA ARG A 364 -7.47 -10.80 26.10
C ARG A 364 -6.57 -11.40 27.19
N SER A 365 -5.35 -10.88 27.30
CA SER A 365 -4.40 -11.29 28.34
C SER A 365 -4.81 -10.84 29.74
N GLU A 366 -5.62 -9.78 29.84
CA GLU A 366 -6.06 -9.21 31.12
C GLU A 366 -7.01 -10.14 31.87
N SER A 367 -6.57 -10.47 33.08
CA SER A 367 -7.30 -11.02 34.22
C SER A 367 -7.91 -12.42 34.09
N GLU A 368 -7.20 -13.38 34.69
CA GLU A 368 -7.73 -14.67 35.14
C GLU A 368 -8.83 -14.55 36.20
N THR A 369 -9.19 -13.33 36.67
CA THR A 369 -10.15 -13.13 37.76
C THR A 369 -11.60 -12.96 37.29
N SER A 370 -11.85 -12.73 35.99
CA SER A 370 -13.23 -12.70 35.49
C SER A 370 -13.70 -14.13 35.19
N THR A 371 -14.66 -14.62 35.97
CA THR A 371 -15.31 -15.92 35.72
C THR A 371 -16.12 -15.91 34.42
N THR A 372 -16.44 -14.73 33.89
CA THR A 372 -17.25 -14.56 32.69
C THR A 372 -16.51 -13.72 31.64
N ARG A 373 -16.49 -14.21 30.39
CA ARG A 373 -15.86 -13.53 29.24
C ARG A 373 -16.90 -13.23 28.17
N VAL A 374 -16.73 -12.12 27.47
CA VAL A 374 -17.64 -11.71 26.39
C VAL A 374 -16.86 -11.61 25.09
N PHE A 375 -17.39 -12.27 24.05
CA PHE A 375 -16.83 -12.26 22.71
C PHE A 375 -17.86 -11.69 21.75
N PHE A 376 -17.44 -10.94 20.73
CA PHE A 376 -18.30 -10.74 19.56
C PHE A 376 -17.95 -11.77 18.50
N VAL A 377 -18.96 -12.17 17.72
CA VAL A 377 -18.81 -13.13 16.63
C VAL A 377 -18.86 -12.40 15.30
N GLY A 378 -17.90 -12.71 14.44
CA GLY A 378 -17.85 -12.24 13.06
C GLY A 378 -17.53 -13.38 12.10
N GLY A 379 -17.61 -13.09 10.80
CA GLY A 379 -17.31 -14.05 9.75
C GLY A 379 -18.32 -13.99 8.60
N CYS A 380 -17.87 -14.44 7.42
CA CYS A 380 -18.68 -14.50 6.21
C CYS A 380 -19.26 -15.90 5.97
N SER A 381 -18.65 -16.94 6.52
CA SER A 381 -19.01 -18.34 6.32
C SER A 381 -18.71 -19.17 7.56
N SER A 382 -19.25 -20.38 7.64
CA SER A 382 -18.95 -21.29 8.74
C SER A 382 -17.47 -21.66 8.84
N ALA A 383 -16.71 -21.57 7.75
CA ALA A 383 -15.27 -21.83 7.75
C ALA A 383 -14.44 -20.63 8.22
N GLU A 384 -14.95 -19.41 8.04
CA GLU A 384 -14.23 -18.14 8.31
C GLU A 384 -14.82 -17.42 9.53
N SER A 385 -15.58 -18.13 10.36
CA SER A 385 -16.15 -17.58 11.58
C SER A 385 -15.06 -17.41 12.64
N TYR A 386 -15.17 -16.32 13.39
CA TYR A 386 -14.24 -15.98 14.46
C TYR A 386 -14.95 -15.37 15.65
N ALA A 387 -14.32 -15.45 16.82
CA ALA A 387 -14.77 -14.80 18.05
C ALA A 387 -13.62 -14.00 18.67
N ASN A 388 -13.82 -12.69 18.88
CA ASN A 388 -12.84 -11.84 19.55
C ASN A 388 -13.39 -11.38 20.90
N GLU A 389 -12.58 -11.56 21.95
CA GLU A 389 -12.90 -11.10 23.29
C GLU A 389 -12.88 -9.57 23.36
N ILE A 390 -13.91 -9.01 24.00
CA ILE A 390 -14.05 -7.57 24.22
C ILE A 390 -14.25 -7.28 25.70
N ASP A 391 -14.01 -6.04 26.09
CA ASP A 391 -14.45 -5.57 27.39
C ASP A 391 -15.99 -5.53 27.44
N ALA A 392 -16.57 -6.09 28.50
CA ALA A 392 -18.00 -6.09 28.75
C ALA A 392 -18.48 -4.84 29.51
N THR A 393 -17.54 -3.98 29.98
CA THR A 393 -17.88 -2.73 30.67
C THR A 393 -18.50 -1.66 29.75
N PRO A 394 -18.04 -1.46 28.50
CA PRO A 394 -18.66 -0.54 27.55
C PRO A 394 -20.01 -1.08 27.04
N PRO A 395 -20.90 -0.23 26.52
CA PRO A 395 -22.19 -0.68 25.98
C PRO A 395 -22.00 -1.64 24.80
N LEU A 396 -22.85 -2.64 24.61
CA LEU A 396 -22.81 -3.51 23.44
C LEU A 396 -23.39 -2.82 22.19
N ARG A 397 -23.09 -3.34 21.00
CA ARG A 397 -23.53 -2.77 19.72
C ARG A 397 -24.71 -3.56 19.17
N SER A 398 -25.84 -2.91 18.93
CA SER A 398 -27.12 -3.56 18.55
C SER A 398 -27.10 -4.36 17.25
N HIS A 399 -26.10 -4.19 16.40
CA HIS A 399 -26.01 -4.85 15.09
C HIS A 399 -25.08 -6.07 15.09
N ALA A 400 -24.45 -6.38 16.24
CA ALA A 400 -23.54 -7.50 16.40
C ALA A 400 -24.16 -8.61 17.26
N VAL A 401 -23.51 -9.78 17.24
CA VAL A 401 -23.86 -10.95 18.05
C VAL A 401 -22.71 -11.20 19.03
N TYR A 402 -23.06 -11.47 20.28
CA TYR A 402 -22.11 -11.69 21.36
C TYR A 402 -22.28 -13.07 22.00
N LEU A 403 -21.18 -13.61 22.49
CA LEU A 403 -21.12 -14.82 23.30
C LEU A 403 -20.63 -14.45 24.69
N ARG A 404 -21.44 -14.71 25.69
CA ARG A 404 -21.06 -14.59 27.09
C ARG A 404 -20.76 -15.98 27.62
N VAL A 405 -19.49 -16.26 27.90
CA VAL A 405 -18.99 -17.55 28.36
C VAL A 405 -18.77 -17.48 29.86
N ALA A 406 -19.58 -18.22 30.62
CA ALA A 406 -19.44 -18.42 32.06
C ALA A 406 -19.02 -19.89 32.35
N PRO A 407 -18.63 -20.24 33.59
CA PRO A 407 -18.11 -21.57 33.89
C PRO A 407 -19.10 -22.72 33.64
N GLU A 408 -20.41 -22.46 33.75
CA GLU A 408 -21.48 -23.48 33.64
C GLU A 408 -22.46 -23.25 32.47
N SER A 409 -22.37 -22.09 31.80
CA SER A 409 -23.30 -21.73 30.73
C SER A 409 -22.67 -20.81 29.69
N ILE A 410 -23.20 -20.89 28.47
CA ILE A 410 -22.87 -19.99 27.37
C ILE A 410 -24.16 -19.31 26.93
N THR A 411 -24.17 -17.98 26.98
CA THR A 411 -25.31 -17.18 26.54
C THR A 411 -24.99 -16.51 25.22
N VAL A 412 -25.81 -16.75 24.20
CA VAL A 412 -25.78 -16.06 22.91
C VAL A 412 -26.67 -14.83 23.02
N ILE A 413 -26.08 -13.64 22.88
CA ILE A 413 -26.77 -12.35 23.01
C ILE A 413 -26.84 -11.71 21.63
N ALA A 414 -28.03 -11.66 21.04
CA ALA A 414 -28.26 -11.09 19.71
C ALA A 414 -28.83 -9.68 19.81
N GLY A 415 -28.16 -8.71 19.17
CA GLY A 415 -28.67 -7.35 19.06
C GLY A 415 -29.91 -7.23 18.14
N PHE A 416 -30.78 -6.25 18.40
CA PHE A 416 -32.08 -6.11 17.72
C PHE A 416 -31.96 -5.86 16.21
N SER A 417 -30.88 -5.19 15.77
CA SER A 417 -30.63 -4.86 14.36
C SER A 417 -29.69 -5.85 13.66
N SER A 418 -29.30 -6.93 14.32
CA SER A 418 -28.61 -8.02 13.65
C SER A 418 -29.57 -8.69 12.65
N SER A 419 -29.13 -8.87 11.41
CA SER A 419 -29.90 -9.56 10.35
C SER A 419 -30.21 -11.03 10.67
N CYS A 420 -29.77 -11.52 11.83
CA CYS A 420 -30.01 -12.85 12.36
C CYS A 420 -31.40 -13.06 12.98
N SER A 421 -32.25 -12.03 13.09
CA SER A 421 -33.59 -12.18 13.69
C SER A 421 -34.52 -13.13 12.92
N ASN A 422 -34.31 -13.31 11.61
CA ASN A 422 -35.15 -14.16 10.76
C ASN A 422 -34.58 -15.56 10.48
N ASP A 423 -33.36 -15.87 10.92
CA ASP A 423 -32.73 -17.17 10.63
C ASP A 423 -32.12 -17.80 11.89
N LYS A 424 -33.00 -18.21 12.79
CA LYS A 424 -32.67 -18.96 14.02
C LYS A 424 -31.92 -20.28 13.75
N SER A 425 -31.82 -20.72 12.49
CA SER A 425 -31.23 -22.01 12.11
C SER A 425 -29.72 -21.97 11.87
N HIS A 426 -29.16 -20.81 11.53
CA HIS A 426 -27.74 -20.68 11.18
C HIS A 426 -26.84 -20.43 12.41
N ASN A 427 -27.31 -19.69 13.41
CA ASN A 427 -26.49 -19.39 14.60
C ASN A 427 -26.29 -20.58 15.54
N ASN A 428 -27.22 -21.54 15.57
CA ASN A 428 -27.10 -22.75 16.38
C ASN A 428 -26.09 -23.77 15.82
N ARG A 429 -25.53 -23.54 14.63
CA ARG A 429 -24.61 -24.47 13.95
C ARG A 429 -23.18 -23.98 13.84
N LEU A 430 -22.89 -22.72 14.20
CA LEU A 430 -21.59 -22.11 13.95
C LEU A 430 -20.52 -22.48 15.00
N ILE A 431 -20.90 -23.07 16.14
CA ILE A 431 -19.92 -23.49 17.15
C ILE A 431 -20.31 -24.87 17.68
N THR A 432 -19.57 -25.90 17.27
CA THR A 432 -19.65 -27.24 17.88
C THR A 432 -18.93 -27.18 19.23
N LEU A 433 -19.68 -26.89 20.29
CA LEU A 433 -19.19 -26.90 21.67
C LEU A 433 -19.58 -28.21 22.36
N GLN A 434 -18.76 -28.65 23.32
CA GLN A 434 -18.93 -29.93 24.02
C GLN A 434 -20.32 -30.06 24.67
N GLU A 435 -20.87 -31.27 24.65
CA GLU A 435 -22.24 -31.66 25.05
C GLU A 435 -22.62 -31.36 26.53
N SER A 436 -21.70 -30.79 27.32
CA SER A 436 -21.83 -30.61 28.77
C SER A 436 -22.30 -29.21 29.21
N VAL A 437 -22.48 -28.26 28.28
CA VAL A 437 -22.70 -26.83 28.62
C VAL A 437 -24.11 -26.37 28.24
N ARG A 438 -24.79 -25.67 29.15
CA ARG A 438 -26.13 -25.08 28.89
C ARG A 438 -26.00 -23.87 27.96
N ILE A 439 -26.72 -23.90 26.84
CA ILE A 439 -26.77 -22.79 25.88
C ILE A 439 -28.07 -22.01 26.06
N GLU A 440 -27.95 -20.73 26.35
CA GLU A 440 -29.06 -19.79 26.50
C GLU A 440 -29.05 -18.77 25.36
N THR A 441 -30.22 -18.34 24.90
CA THR A 441 -30.34 -17.28 23.89
C THR A 441 -31.05 -16.08 24.50
N GLN A 442 -30.45 -14.91 24.37
CA GLN A 442 -31.01 -13.64 24.83
C GLN A 442 -31.05 -12.63 23.68
N THR A 443 -32.05 -11.77 23.71
CA THR A 443 -32.17 -10.65 22.76
C THR A 443 -31.94 -9.29 23.45
N GLU A 444 -31.55 -8.28 22.67
CA GLU A 444 -31.40 -6.90 23.16
C GLU A 444 -32.65 -6.46 23.95
N GLY A 445 -32.42 -6.02 25.20
CA GLY A 445 -33.45 -5.52 26.10
C GLY A 445 -33.98 -6.53 27.13
N GLU A 446 -33.64 -7.82 27.00
CA GLU A 446 -34.01 -8.83 28.01
C GLU A 446 -33.23 -8.68 29.33
N ASP A 447 -31.93 -8.36 29.26
CA ASP A 447 -31.12 -8.02 30.44
C ASP A 447 -30.97 -6.49 30.54
N PRO A 448 -31.63 -5.83 31.53
CA PRO A 448 -31.56 -4.39 31.71
C PRO A 448 -30.17 -3.90 32.17
N LYS A 449 -29.27 -4.79 32.58
CA LYS A 449 -27.89 -4.43 32.97
C LYS A 449 -27.01 -4.15 31.75
N ILE A 450 -27.36 -4.71 30.60
CA ILE A 450 -26.60 -4.53 29.36
C ILE A 450 -27.02 -3.21 28.72
N LYS A 451 -26.08 -2.27 28.65
CA LYS A 451 -26.27 -1.03 27.90
C LYS A 451 -26.02 -1.28 26.42
N TRP A 452 -26.76 -0.60 25.55
CA TRP A 452 -26.68 -0.77 24.10
C TRP A 452 -26.52 0.57 23.40
N ILE A 453 -25.69 0.59 22.34
CA ILE A 453 -25.58 1.72 21.41
C ILE A 453 -25.90 1.26 19.98
N LYS A 454 -26.49 2.17 19.19
CA LYS A 454 -27.04 1.88 17.87
C LYS A 454 -26.30 2.64 16.78
N ALA A 455 -25.87 1.93 15.76
CA ALA A 455 -25.33 2.53 14.53
C ALA A 455 -26.48 3.09 13.67
N VAL A 456 -26.89 4.33 13.93
CA VAL A 456 -28.03 4.97 13.24
C VAL A 456 -27.73 5.16 11.75
N GLY A 457 -28.69 4.81 10.89
CA GLY A 457 -28.58 4.90 9.43
C GLY A 457 -27.82 3.73 8.79
N ARG A 458 -27.38 2.74 9.58
CA ARG A 458 -26.71 1.55 9.07
C ARG A 458 -27.71 0.63 8.38
N THR A 459 -27.63 0.53 7.05
CA THR A 459 -28.42 -0.41 6.24
C THR A 459 -27.56 -1.43 5.49
N LYS A 460 -26.24 -1.23 5.48
CA LYS A 460 -25.25 -2.11 4.86
C LYS A 460 -23.97 -2.12 5.69
N THR A 461 -23.02 -2.99 5.36
CA THR A 461 -21.66 -2.93 5.91
C THR A 461 -21.01 -1.59 5.58
N PRO A 462 -20.53 -0.84 6.60
CA PRO A 462 -19.85 0.43 6.42
C PRO A 462 -18.67 0.32 5.46
N ARG A 463 -18.55 1.31 4.57
CA ARG A 463 -17.37 1.51 3.72
C ARG A 463 -16.66 2.78 4.14
N LEU A 464 -15.34 2.72 4.24
CA LEU A 464 -14.51 3.82 4.70
C LEU A 464 -13.65 4.32 3.54
N PHE A 465 -13.63 5.62 3.29
CA PHE A 465 -12.78 6.22 2.25
C PHE A 465 -11.90 7.29 2.88
N ARG A 466 -10.59 7.10 2.81
CA ARG A 466 -9.62 8.10 3.24
C ARG A 466 -9.45 9.14 2.16
N ILE A 467 -9.57 10.41 2.55
CA ILE A 467 -9.28 11.57 1.72
C ILE A 467 -8.03 12.22 2.31
N PHE A 468 -7.00 12.38 1.48
CA PHE A 468 -5.77 13.04 1.85
C PHE A 468 -5.29 13.91 0.69
N GLU A 469 -5.14 15.21 0.94
CA GLU A 469 -4.84 16.22 -0.08
C GLU A 469 -5.79 16.18 -1.28
N PHE A 470 -5.36 15.61 -2.40
CA PHE A 470 -6.14 15.48 -3.62
C PHE A 470 -6.43 14.01 -3.97
N GLU A 471 -6.07 13.07 -3.10
CA GLU A 471 -6.28 11.65 -3.28
C GLU A 471 -7.45 11.15 -2.44
N ALA A 472 -8.21 10.19 -2.97
CA ALA A 472 -9.20 9.44 -2.20
C ALA A 472 -9.03 7.94 -2.47
N ALA A 473 -9.03 7.15 -1.41
CA ALA A 473 -8.87 5.70 -1.49
C ALA A 473 -9.78 5.00 -0.47
N GLU A 474 -10.34 3.85 -0.84
CA GLU A 474 -11.06 3.02 0.12
C GLU A 474 -10.08 2.39 1.12
N VAL A 475 -10.46 2.45 2.40
CA VAL A 475 -9.79 1.70 3.47
C VAL A 475 -10.38 0.29 3.46
N LEU A 476 -9.66 -0.63 2.83
CA LEU A 476 -10.10 -2.00 2.68
C LEU A 476 -10.14 -2.73 4.03
N SER A 477 -11.21 -3.48 4.25
CA SER A 477 -11.33 -4.43 5.35
C SER A 477 -10.88 -5.81 4.87
N ALA A 478 -9.93 -6.43 5.58
CA ALA A 478 -9.60 -7.84 5.36
C ALA A 478 -10.82 -8.76 5.56
N GLN A 479 -11.76 -8.33 6.41
CA GLN A 479 -12.94 -9.11 6.79
C GLN A 479 -14.22 -8.61 6.11
N TYR A 480 -14.11 -7.86 5.00
CA TYR A 480 -15.28 -7.29 4.35
C TYR A 480 -16.27 -8.38 3.92
N HIS A 481 -17.53 -8.20 4.32
CA HIS A 481 -18.68 -8.90 3.76
C HIS A 481 -19.94 -8.05 3.98
N GLN A 482 -21.00 -8.31 3.23
CA GLN A 482 -22.29 -7.63 3.25
C GLN A 482 -22.94 -7.57 4.65
N TYR A 483 -22.62 -8.52 5.53
CA TYR A 483 -23.13 -8.59 6.90
C TYR A 483 -22.03 -8.46 7.97
N CYS A 484 -20.82 -8.02 7.61
CA CYS A 484 -19.72 -7.86 8.54
C CYS A 484 -20.06 -6.79 9.60
N PRO A 485 -20.11 -7.13 10.90
CA PRO A 485 -20.50 -6.18 11.93
C PRO A 485 -19.48 -5.02 12.01
N PHE A 486 -18.20 -5.34 12.02
CA PHE A 486 -17.12 -4.38 12.22
C PHE A 486 -16.10 -4.46 11.08
N PRO A 487 -16.30 -3.72 9.97
CA PRO A 487 -15.37 -3.75 8.84
C PRO A 487 -14.08 -2.98 9.11
N ALA A 488 -14.00 -2.14 10.13
CA ALA A 488 -12.80 -1.35 10.42
C ALA A 488 -12.52 -1.25 11.91
N ILE A 489 -11.24 -1.04 12.23
CA ILE A 489 -10.76 -0.72 13.57
C ILE A 489 -10.61 0.79 13.74
N GLN A 490 -10.65 1.28 14.97
CA GLN A 490 -10.51 2.72 15.27
C GLN A 490 -9.20 3.32 14.70
N ALA A 491 -8.12 2.53 14.63
CA ALA A 491 -6.84 2.97 14.05
C ALA A 491 -6.89 3.27 12.53
N ALA A 492 -7.97 2.88 11.84
CA ALA A 492 -8.23 3.26 10.45
C ALA A 492 -8.60 4.74 10.29
N LEU A 493 -8.99 5.42 11.39
CA LEU A 493 -9.38 6.81 11.39
C LEU A 493 -8.14 7.72 11.39
N VAL A 494 -7.78 8.20 10.20
CA VAL A 494 -6.65 9.11 9.94
C VAL A 494 -7.07 10.20 8.96
N ASP A 495 -6.48 11.39 9.06
CA ASP A 495 -6.79 12.54 8.19
C ASP A 495 -8.30 12.86 8.13
N THR A 496 -8.93 12.70 6.96
CA THR A 496 -10.37 12.77 6.74
C THR A 496 -10.87 11.43 6.22
N ILE A 497 -11.84 10.81 6.90
CA ILE A 497 -12.48 9.57 6.48
C ILE A 497 -13.97 9.79 6.21
N LEU A 498 -14.42 9.42 5.02
CA LEU A 498 -15.84 9.26 4.70
C LEU A 498 -16.30 7.85 5.11
N VAL A 499 -17.33 7.75 5.94
CA VAL A 499 -17.90 6.47 6.38
C VAL A 499 -19.34 6.36 5.88
N ASP A 500 -19.54 5.59 4.81
CA ASP A 500 -20.85 5.32 4.22
C ASP A 500 -21.47 4.09 4.88
N VAL A 501 -22.48 4.32 5.72
CA VAL A 501 -23.20 3.24 6.44
C VAL A 501 -24.48 2.83 5.72
N GLY A 502 -24.82 3.44 4.58
CA GLY A 502 -26.04 3.17 3.83
C GLY A 502 -26.93 4.39 3.69
N ASP A 503 -27.73 4.68 4.72
CA ASP A 503 -28.70 5.79 4.81
C ASP A 503 -28.16 6.99 5.60
N ARG A 504 -26.85 6.99 5.87
CA ARG A 504 -26.13 8.10 6.51
C ARG A 504 -24.68 8.09 6.05
N LEU A 505 -24.09 9.28 5.92
CA LEU A 505 -22.68 9.48 5.66
C LEU A 505 -22.03 10.25 6.81
N TRP A 506 -20.99 9.67 7.38
CA TRP A 506 -20.15 10.37 8.35
C TRP A 506 -18.90 10.90 7.68
N ILE A 507 -18.51 12.13 8.00
CA ILE A 507 -17.23 12.73 7.60
C ILE A 507 -16.42 12.90 8.89
N TRP A 508 -15.60 11.91 9.21
CA TRP A 508 -14.71 11.97 10.36
C TRP A 508 -13.43 12.70 10.01
N ASN A 509 -12.95 13.59 10.88
CA ASN A 509 -11.73 14.36 10.67
C ASN A 509 -10.87 14.36 11.92
N GLU A 510 -9.57 14.16 11.73
CA GLU A 510 -8.57 14.31 12.78
C GLU A 510 -8.41 15.77 13.21
N ARG A 511 -8.55 16.70 12.26
CA ARG A 511 -8.49 18.15 12.45
C ARG A 511 -9.70 18.80 11.80
N THR A 512 -9.51 19.95 11.16
CA THR A 512 -10.55 20.65 10.41
C THR A 512 -10.71 20.04 9.01
N PRO A 513 -11.93 19.63 8.60
CA PRO A 513 -12.18 19.12 7.26
C PRO A 513 -11.81 20.17 6.21
N THR A 514 -11.16 19.76 5.13
CA THR A 514 -10.87 20.65 4.00
C THR A 514 -12.13 20.86 3.16
N THR A 515 -12.22 22.02 2.49
CA THR A 515 -13.29 22.29 1.51
C THR A 515 -13.29 21.24 0.40
N PHE A 516 -12.10 20.74 0.03
CA PHE A 516 -11.95 19.64 -0.92
C PHE A 516 -12.70 18.38 -0.46
N ALA A 517 -12.48 17.91 0.77
CA ALA A 517 -13.14 16.72 1.29
C ALA A 517 -14.67 16.90 1.37
N LEU A 518 -15.14 18.10 1.72
CA LEU A 518 -16.58 18.41 1.73
C LEU A 518 -17.20 18.34 0.32
N ARG A 519 -16.50 18.85 -0.71
CA ARG A 519 -16.95 18.76 -2.11
C ARG A 519 -16.99 17.32 -2.62
N VAL A 520 -15.97 16.53 -2.30
CA VAL A 520 -15.94 15.10 -2.65
C VAL A 520 -17.11 14.37 -1.98
N ALA A 521 -17.37 14.67 -0.70
CA ALA A 521 -18.48 14.07 0.04
C ALA A 521 -19.86 14.48 -0.52
N ASP A 522 -20.05 15.75 -0.87
CA ASP A 522 -21.29 16.26 -1.48
C ASP A 522 -21.58 15.54 -2.81
N LEU A 523 -20.57 15.44 -3.69
CA LEU A 523 -20.69 14.69 -4.94
C LEU A 523 -20.93 13.19 -4.71
N TYR A 524 -20.26 12.59 -3.73
CA TYR A 524 -20.43 11.17 -3.38
C TYR A 524 -21.84 10.87 -2.84
N TRP A 525 -22.45 11.82 -2.14
CA TRP A 525 -23.78 11.68 -1.56
C TRP A 525 -24.91 12.19 -2.45
N LYS A 526 -24.57 12.82 -3.57
CA LYS A 526 -25.53 13.43 -4.50
C LYS A 526 -26.57 12.41 -4.99
N GLY A 527 -27.84 12.73 -4.79
CA GLY A 527 -28.97 11.89 -5.22
C GLY A 527 -29.30 10.71 -4.28
N ARG A 528 -28.61 10.60 -3.12
CA ARG A 528 -28.93 9.59 -2.10
C ARG A 528 -29.82 10.20 -1.02
N THR A 529 -30.66 9.35 -0.41
CA THR A 529 -31.43 9.71 0.78
C THR A 529 -30.55 9.48 2.02
N GLY A 530 -30.64 10.37 3.01
CA GLY A 530 -29.90 10.23 4.26
C GLY A 530 -29.10 11.45 4.67
N ASP A 531 -28.81 11.55 5.97
CA ASP A 531 -28.09 12.69 6.55
C ASP A 531 -26.57 12.58 6.31
N VAL A 532 -25.92 13.73 6.15
CA VAL A 532 -24.46 13.84 6.13
C VAL A 532 -23.97 14.66 7.33
N THR A 533 -23.14 14.04 8.17
CA THR A 533 -22.68 14.63 9.42
C THR A 533 -21.17 14.66 9.48
N VAL A 534 -20.61 15.84 9.74
CA VAL A 534 -19.19 16.05 10.00
C VAL A 534 -18.91 15.87 11.49
N ILE A 535 -17.92 15.06 11.84
CA ILE A 535 -17.46 14.83 13.21
C ILE A 535 -15.95 15.02 13.31
N GLY A 536 -15.50 15.53 14.46
CA GLY A 536 -14.09 15.73 14.76
C GLY A 536 -13.59 14.72 15.79
N LYS A 537 -12.29 14.41 15.74
CA LYS A 537 -11.60 13.55 16.70
C LYS A 537 -11.85 13.99 18.14
N GLY A 538 -12.29 13.07 18.99
CA GLY A 538 -12.60 13.32 20.41
C GLY A 538 -14.00 13.90 20.67
N LYS A 539 -14.83 14.04 19.63
CA LYS A 539 -16.24 14.51 19.71
C LYS A 539 -17.19 13.57 18.96
N GLU A 540 -16.82 12.31 18.83
CA GLU A 540 -17.60 11.29 18.14
C GLU A 540 -18.85 10.91 18.96
N PRO A 541 -20.05 10.95 18.35
CA PRO A 541 -21.27 10.59 19.06
C PRO A 541 -21.42 9.07 19.18
N GLU A 542 -22.25 8.59 20.12
CA GLU A 542 -22.44 7.15 20.37
C GLU A 542 -22.87 6.37 19.12
N GLU A 543 -23.65 7.00 18.23
CA GLU A 543 -24.08 6.39 16.98
C GLU A 543 -22.92 6.11 16.01
N PHE A 544 -21.86 6.92 16.06
CA PHE A 544 -20.66 6.70 15.28
C PHE A 544 -19.74 5.67 15.96
N MET A 545 -19.55 5.79 17.27
CA MET A 545 -18.75 4.84 18.06
C MET A 545 -19.30 3.41 17.95
N ALA A 546 -20.61 3.27 17.77
CA ALA A 546 -21.27 1.99 17.54
C ALA A 546 -20.79 1.26 16.27
N LEU A 547 -20.11 1.91 15.32
CA LEU A 547 -19.57 1.28 14.11
C LEU A 547 -18.31 0.43 14.37
N PHE A 548 -17.74 0.53 15.57
CA PHE A 548 -16.51 -0.14 15.96
C PHE A 548 -16.78 -1.13 17.11
N ALA A 549 -16.07 -2.26 17.10
CA ALA A 549 -16.21 -3.31 18.12
C ALA A 549 -15.93 -2.75 19.52
N GLU A 550 -14.83 -2.01 19.64
CA GLU A 550 -14.43 -1.29 20.84
C GLU A 550 -14.08 0.16 20.45
N TRP A 551 -14.20 1.07 21.42
CA TRP A 551 -13.85 2.47 21.25
C TRP A 551 -12.99 2.91 22.44
N ASN A 552 -11.73 3.24 22.16
CA ASN A 552 -10.76 3.68 23.15
C ASN A 552 -10.62 5.20 23.13
N GLU A 553 -10.30 5.77 24.29
CA GLU A 553 -9.96 7.19 24.36
C GLU A 553 -8.68 7.49 23.57
N TRP A 554 -8.64 8.65 22.93
CA TRP A 554 -7.47 9.09 22.17
C TRP A 554 -6.32 9.45 23.13
N PRO A 555 -5.06 9.05 22.84
CA PRO A 555 -3.91 9.40 23.68
C PRO A 555 -3.68 10.92 23.76
N GLU A 556 -3.13 11.40 24.89
CA GLU A 556 -2.97 12.84 25.19
C GLU A 556 -2.19 13.62 24.11
N GLY A 557 -2.65 14.85 23.83
CA GLY A 557 -2.22 15.68 22.69
C GLY A 557 -3.36 16.38 21.94
N TYR A 558 -4.58 16.34 22.50
CA TYR A 558 -5.79 16.96 21.95
C TYR A 558 -5.63 18.48 21.82
N ASP A 559 -5.87 19.01 20.61
CA ASP A 559 -6.01 20.45 20.39
C ASP A 559 -7.41 20.90 20.84
N PRO A 560 -7.52 21.74 21.90
CA PRO A 560 -8.79 22.27 22.39
C PRO A 560 -9.59 23.08 21.37
N GLN A 561 -8.97 23.49 20.25
CA GLN A 561 -9.62 24.29 19.20
C GLN A 561 -10.38 23.46 18.17
N SER A 562 -10.35 22.12 18.23
CA SER A 562 -11.16 21.27 17.35
C SER A 562 -12.66 21.59 17.55
N PRO A 563 -13.41 21.94 16.48
CA PRO A 563 -14.76 22.49 16.61
C PRO A 563 -15.68 21.53 17.37
N PRO A 564 -16.48 22.02 18.32
CA PRO A 564 -16.97 21.20 19.43
C PRO A 564 -18.17 20.28 19.13
N ARG A 565 -18.64 20.15 17.88
CA ARG A 565 -19.97 19.55 17.62
C ARG A 565 -20.05 18.81 16.28
N PRO A 566 -20.91 17.77 16.18
CA PRO A 566 -21.37 17.26 14.90
C PRO A 566 -22.00 18.39 14.10
N LEU A 567 -21.48 18.67 12.91
CA LEU A 567 -21.98 19.73 12.03
C LEU A 567 -22.71 19.12 10.84
N LYS A 568 -23.86 19.69 10.49
CA LYS A 568 -24.50 19.35 9.22
C LYS A 568 -23.62 19.84 8.08
N VAL A 569 -23.33 18.96 7.12
CA VAL A 569 -22.51 19.31 5.96
C VAL A 569 -23.06 20.52 5.21
N SER A 570 -24.38 20.66 5.11
CA SER A 570 -25.01 21.79 4.43
C SER A 570 -24.59 23.16 4.98
N HIS A 571 -24.42 23.28 6.31
CA HIS A 571 -23.99 24.55 6.93
C HIS A 571 -22.53 24.86 6.58
N LEU A 572 -21.62 23.91 6.82
CA LEU A 572 -20.20 24.05 6.51
C LEU A 572 -19.93 24.24 5.01
N PHE A 573 -20.69 23.54 4.17
CA PHE A 573 -20.57 23.63 2.72
C PHE A 573 -20.99 25.02 2.25
N THR A 574 -22.11 25.56 2.72
CA THR A 574 -22.56 26.92 2.37
C THR A 574 -21.53 27.96 2.81
N GLU A 575 -21.03 27.87 4.05
CA GLU A 575 -20.03 28.79 4.58
C GLU A 575 -18.70 28.76 3.80
N ARG A 576 -18.28 27.58 3.35
CA ARG A 576 -16.96 27.36 2.73
C ARG A 576 -16.97 27.29 1.21
N THR A 577 -18.12 27.40 0.57
CA THR A 577 -18.24 27.46 -0.90
C THR A 577 -18.82 28.78 -1.40
N GLN A 578 -19.13 29.71 -0.49
CA GLN A 578 -19.48 31.08 -0.84
C GLN A 578 -18.32 31.82 -1.51
N THR A 579 -18.66 32.88 -2.24
CA THR A 579 -17.69 33.81 -2.82
C THR A 579 -17.22 34.82 -1.77
N PHE A 580 -15.93 35.17 -1.79
CA PHE A 580 -15.34 36.19 -0.93
C PHE A 580 -14.80 37.36 -1.76
N THR A 581 -14.68 38.52 -1.13
CA THR A 581 -14.07 39.69 -1.79
C THR A 581 -12.60 39.46 -2.09
N VAL A 582 -12.09 40.17 -3.10
CA VAL A 582 -10.68 40.08 -3.52
C VAL A 582 -9.74 40.41 -2.36
N GLU A 583 -10.07 41.42 -1.55
CA GLU A 583 -9.26 41.83 -0.39
C GLU A 583 -9.22 40.75 0.69
N ALA A 584 -10.34 40.09 0.98
CA ALA A 584 -10.41 39.02 1.97
C ALA A 584 -9.57 37.79 1.54
N LEU A 585 -9.60 37.45 0.25
CA LEU A 585 -8.79 36.36 -0.30
C LEU A 585 -7.28 36.69 -0.32
N ARG A 586 -6.92 37.96 -0.55
CA ARG A 586 -5.54 38.45 -0.48
C ARG A 586 -5.00 38.45 0.95
N SER A 587 -5.78 38.96 1.92
CA SER A 587 -5.35 39.08 3.31
C SER A 587 -5.32 37.74 4.04
N ARG A 588 -6.21 36.81 3.67
CA ARG A 588 -6.40 35.49 4.30
C ARG A 588 -6.75 35.54 5.80
N THR A 589 -7.05 36.72 6.34
CA THR A 589 -7.27 36.94 7.77
C THR A 589 -8.71 36.67 8.21
N SER A 590 -9.68 36.79 7.29
CA SER A 590 -11.12 36.64 7.56
C SER A 590 -11.75 35.41 6.89
N LEU A 591 -10.93 34.46 6.45
CA LEU A 591 -11.39 33.25 5.77
C LEU A 591 -11.79 32.17 6.78
N PRO A 592 -12.95 31.50 6.58
CA PRO A 592 -13.30 30.30 7.34
C PRO A 592 -12.18 29.26 7.38
N GLU A 593 -12.03 28.61 8.53
CA GLU A 593 -11.04 27.55 8.71
C GLU A 593 -11.31 26.37 7.76
N GLY A 594 -10.27 25.76 7.19
CA GLY A 594 -10.41 24.65 6.23
C GLY A 594 -10.71 25.06 4.78
N ILE A 595 -10.72 26.35 4.46
CA ILE A 595 -10.73 26.85 3.08
C ILE A 595 -9.48 26.39 2.33
N ASP A 596 -9.64 26.06 1.05
CA ASP A 596 -8.55 25.69 0.17
C ASP A 596 -7.77 26.94 -0.27
N THR A 597 -6.78 27.31 0.54
CA THR A 597 -5.89 28.45 0.29
C THR A 597 -4.94 28.23 -0.89
N LYS A 598 -4.83 27.01 -1.44
CA LYS A 598 -4.03 26.72 -2.63
C LYS A 598 -4.78 27.06 -3.92
N ASN A 599 -6.11 27.16 -3.86
CA ASN A 599 -6.97 27.44 -5.02
C ASN A 599 -7.96 28.57 -4.72
N LEU A 600 -7.45 29.75 -4.36
CA LEU A 600 -8.28 30.91 -3.96
C LEU A 600 -9.25 31.40 -5.05
N LEU A 601 -8.92 31.18 -6.32
CA LEU A 601 -9.74 31.68 -7.44
C LEU A 601 -11.15 31.06 -7.48
N GLN A 602 -11.33 29.86 -6.93
CA GLN A 602 -12.65 29.20 -6.90
C GLN A 602 -13.68 29.93 -6.03
N TYR A 603 -13.21 30.89 -5.22
CA TYR A 603 -14.05 31.66 -4.31
C TYR A 603 -14.26 33.10 -4.79
N LEU A 604 -13.83 33.44 -6.01
CA LEU A 604 -14.16 34.72 -6.62
C LEU A 604 -15.54 34.64 -7.28
N SER A 605 -16.28 35.74 -7.25
CA SER A 605 -17.40 35.90 -8.18
C SER A 605 -16.87 36.06 -9.60
N SER A 606 -17.67 35.71 -10.61
CA SER A 606 -17.25 35.90 -12.01
C SER A 606 -17.04 37.38 -12.38
N GLU A 607 -17.65 38.31 -11.63
CA GLU A 607 -17.41 39.75 -11.76
C GLU A 607 -16.03 40.14 -11.19
N ASP A 608 -15.72 39.70 -9.97
CA ASP A 608 -14.42 39.95 -9.34
C ASP A 608 -13.28 39.30 -10.12
N PHE A 609 -13.51 38.10 -10.66
CA PHE A 609 -12.52 37.43 -11.50
C PHE A 609 -12.18 38.27 -12.73
N ARG A 610 -13.20 38.79 -13.43
CA ARG A 610 -13.00 39.68 -14.59
C ARG A 610 -12.33 40.98 -14.20
N SER A 611 -12.68 41.55 -13.05
CA SER A 611 -12.05 42.76 -12.51
C SER A 611 -10.54 42.55 -12.26
N VAL A 612 -10.16 41.41 -11.68
CA VAL A 612 -8.77 41.11 -11.32
C VAL A 612 -7.91 40.72 -12.54
N PHE A 613 -8.44 39.89 -13.45
CA PHE A 613 -7.66 39.31 -14.56
C PHE A 613 -7.94 39.93 -15.92
N SER A 614 -8.93 40.83 -16.03
CA SER A 614 -9.37 41.45 -17.30
C SER A 614 -9.73 40.44 -18.39
N MET A 615 -10.16 39.25 -18.00
CA MET A 615 -10.59 38.15 -18.87
C MET A 615 -11.58 37.25 -18.12
N SER A 616 -12.30 36.41 -18.86
CA SER A 616 -13.18 35.41 -18.26
C SER A 616 -12.41 34.22 -17.67
N GLU A 617 -13.06 33.45 -16.79
CA GLU A 617 -12.52 32.21 -16.23
C GLU A 617 -12.14 31.19 -17.32
N GLU A 618 -12.95 31.09 -18.37
CA GLU A 618 -12.71 30.20 -19.51
C GLU A 618 -11.48 30.60 -20.34
N GLU A 619 -11.29 31.90 -20.56
CA GLU A 619 -10.11 32.44 -21.25
C GLU A 619 -8.85 32.26 -20.40
N PHE A 620 -8.97 32.47 -19.09
CA PHE A 620 -7.87 32.24 -18.15
C PHE A 620 -7.45 30.77 -18.14
N ALA A 621 -8.40 29.84 -18.14
CA ALA A 621 -8.15 28.40 -18.16
C ALA A 621 -7.37 27.94 -19.41
N LYS A 622 -7.58 28.60 -20.56
CA LYS A 622 -6.87 28.32 -21.83
C LYS A 622 -5.42 28.81 -21.86
N LEU A 623 -4.99 29.63 -20.88
CA LEU A 623 -3.63 30.12 -20.82
C LEU A 623 -2.63 29.02 -20.40
N PRO A 624 -1.36 29.09 -20.83
CA PRO A 624 -0.32 28.19 -20.32
C PRO A 624 -0.14 28.31 -18.80
N ALA A 625 0.14 27.19 -18.12
CA ALA A 625 0.28 27.11 -16.67
C ALA A 625 1.21 28.18 -16.05
N TRP A 626 2.34 28.46 -16.70
CA TRP A 626 3.30 29.47 -16.22
C TRP A 626 2.70 30.89 -16.23
N LYS A 627 1.86 31.22 -17.23
CA LYS A 627 1.24 32.53 -17.39
C LYS A 627 0.15 32.73 -16.34
N GLN A 628 -0.63 31.68 -16.09
CA GLN A 628 -1.63 31.65 -15.03
C GLN A 628 -1.00 31.83 -13.65
N ILE A 629 0.11 31.11 -13.35
CA ILE A 629 0.84 31.27 -12.09
C ILE A 629 1.36 32.70 -11.94
N ARG A 630 1.89 33.29 -13.00
CA ARG A 630 2.37 34.69 -12.98
C ARG A 630 1.22 35.66 -12.65
N LEU A 631 0.10 35.56 -13.35
CA LEU A 631 -1.07 36.40 -13.13
C LEU A 631 -1.64 36.24 -11.70
N LYS A 632 -1.71 35.00 -11.18
CA LYS A 632 -2.10 34.72 -9.79
C LYS A 632 -1.19 35.42 -8.78
N LYS A 633 0.12 35.37 -9.00
CA LYS A 633 1.11 36.03 -8.13
C LYS A 633 0.99 37.56 -8.19
N GLU A 634 0.86 38.12 -9.39
CA GLU A 634 0.64 39.56 -9.59
C GLU A 634 -0.66 40.05 -8.90
N ALA A 635 -1.70 39.21 -8.91
CA ALA A 635 -2.98 39.49 -8.25
C ALA A 635 -2.98 39.25 -6.72
N GLY A 636 -1.91 38.67 -6.14
CA GLY A 636 -1.86 38.30 -4.72
C GLY A 636 -2.75 37.11 -4.35
N LEU A 637 -3.09 36.25 -5.32
CA LEU A 637 -4.02 35.12 -5.20
C LEU A 637 -3.35 33.77 -5.53
N PHE A 638 -2.03 33.68 -5.33
CA PHE A 638 -1.23 32.46 -5.55
C PHE A 638 -1.17 31.54 -4.33
#